data_AF-A0A1V9ZK95-F1
#
_entry.id   AF-A0A1V9ZK95-F1
#
_cell.length_a   1.000
_cell.length_b   1.000
_cell.length_c   1.000
_cell.angle_alpha   90.00
_cell.angle_beta   90.00
_cell.angle_gamma   90.00
#
_symmetry.space_group_name_H-M   'P 1'
#
loop_
_entity.id
_entity.type
_entity.pdbx_description
1 polymer ?
#
loop_
_entity_poly.entity_id
_entity_poly.type
_entity_poly.pdbx_seq_one_letter_code
_entity_poly.pdbx_strand_id
1 'polypeptide(L)'
;MSELQLIVEKLNKEPFNHNFTLVAFDEKSNFELLQILNEVFAEMDSRHNIDIRDELDEQRTYRYMELLQLLKYQLPPDLDGFREGLSHGERYVVYPILYWALKGFAVHKKRAYLGRFLAPLQVPQEFLGNESLNGMYEQYKQLQNDFKNAHKQVEQLRTSKIRPGELRKEITQLEEESHQLSEKIAHLKKKTASEQGFKDTLEATSALRKEQEEQAKLAERKRDQMMGLNMAKKRSHDYEQRLSEMRQSITTNMQPDQLFDQLQAQVDRHRDILINKFPAEFRLQQEKLAHLDAALNEPAKTEADIADMEDEIQNLKNSIQHFADQLTEVQKAAGDDKLAIFRQHANIQTKKLNDKIDEMTKAKHESAALQKQLEEQAGCRLRHPATEAKFAEVMGPKFMKPNEFKQFNNKMRNKANQHKRLRAVLGEIAAESVVLHRTEQVLKSRDSDLDGLLKDIEASKGVVGYMDTEGKLNEISERNAQVNAFKGETLEEISRIVTDINQTLKERKNQLAPQIKDLRAVRQKYQEMEQTYLEKKAQYDNTAVGLETERIRLEQECTAFQDDCLREESQYHQLHTLLQIETARLEKVTQEEEFDKGNGKLHRDFRTFQELYKNKVIQQESLTKELRKQQKTLKTNLGDYVIQRNMFDQLLKLLQCKVQLTTNEQGGAKLDIFSTAADIAQFDVGGANVMTIDA
;
A
#
# COMPACT_ATOMS: atom_id res chain seq x y z
N MET A 1 -21.76 -6.15 -47.86
CA MET A 1 -21.14 -7.23 -47.04
C MET A 1 -21.21 -6.95 -45.55
N SER A 2 -20.75 -5.79 -45.05
CA SER A 2 -20.83 -5.46 -43.61
C SER A 2 -22.27 -5.36 -43.06
N GLU A 3 -23.23 -4.88 -43.84
CA GLU A 3 -24.64 -4.75 -43.39
C GLU A 3 -25.36 -6.09 -43.29
N LEU A 4 -25.22 -6.95 -44.31
CA LEU A 4 -25.77 -8.31 -44.31
C LEU A 4 -25.16 -9.18 -43.20
N GLN A 5 -23.85 -9.03 -42.94
CA GLN A 5 -23.17 -9.67 -41.81
C GLN A 5 -23.79 -9.26 -40.46
N LEU A 6 -24.06 -7.97 -40.26
CA LEU A 6 -24.67 -7.48 -39.02
C LEU A 6 -26.11 -8.00 -38.86
N ILE A 7 -26.89 -8.02 -39.94
CA ILE A 7 -28.26 -8.54 -39.92
C ILE A 7 -28.26 -10.01 -39.48
N VAL A 8 -27.45 -10.85 -40.13
CA VAL A 8 -27.36 -12.28 -39.80
C VAL A 8 -26.84 -12.49 -38.37
N GLU A 9 -25.80 -11.76 -37.95
CA GLU A 9 -25.26 -11.85 -36.59
C GLU A 9 -26.31 -11.49 -35.52
N LYS A 10 -27.17 -10.51 -35.79
CA LYS A 10 -28.22 -10.07 -34.85
C LYS A 10 -29.45 -10.97 -34.86
N LEU A 11 -29.83 -11.50 -36.01
CA LEU A 11 -30.92 -12.48 -36.13
C LEU A 11 -30.55 -13.84 -35.49
N ASN A 12 -29.26 -14.17 -35.41
CA ASN A 12 -28.79 -15.39 -34.76
C ASN A 12 -28.62 -15.27 -33.23
N LYS A 13 -28.77 -14.07 -32.67
CA LYS A 13 -28.71 -13.82 -31.23
C LYS A 13 -30.12 -13.80 -30.63
N GLU A 14 -30.22 -13.92 -29.31
CA GLU A 14 -31.47 -13.67 -28.59
C GLU A 14 -31.97 -12.24 -28.89
N PRO A 15 -33.26 -12.03 -29.17
CA PRO A 15 -34.42 -12.91 -28.96
C PRO A 15 -34.83 -13.82 -30.14
N PHE A 16 -34.18 -13.72 -31.31
CA PHE A 16 -34.65 -14.34 -32.56
C PHE A 16 -34.10 -15.76 -32.79
N ASN A 17 -32.84 -16.01 -32.38
CA ASN A 17 -32.20 -17.34 -32.41
C ASN A 17 -32.34 -18.10 -33.75
N HIS A 18 -32.34 -17.40 -34.87
CA HIS A 18 -32.27 -18.05 -36.17
C HIS A 18 -30.86 -18.60 -36.38
N ASN A 19 -30.70 -19.73 -37.07
CA ASN A 19 -29.36 -20.27 -37.38
C ASN A 19 -29.00 -19.99 -38.83
N PHE A 20 -29.10 -18.72 -39.25
CA PHE A 20 -28.87 -18.35 -40.64
C PHE A 20 -27.36 -18.25 -40.94
N THR A 21 -26.96 -18.78 -42.09
CA THR A 21 -25.67 -18.46 -42.72
C THR A 21 -25.86 -17.28 -43.68
N LEU A 22 -24.78 -16.57 -44.01
CA LEU A 22 -24.85 -15.45 -44.97
C LEU A 22 -25.49 -15.85 -46.30
N VAL A 23 -25.16 -17.05 -46.79
CA VAL A 23 -25.69 -17.59 -48.06
C VAL A 23 -27.17 -17.95 -47.91
N ALA A 24 -27.55 -18.65 -46.83
CA ALA A 24 -28.93 -19.05 -46.59
C ALA A 24 -29.89 -17.86 -46.36
N PHE A 25 -29.38 -16.73 -45.86
CA PHE A 25 -30.16 -15.50 -45.72
C PHE A 25 -30.32 -14.75 -47.04
N ASP A 26 -29.29 -14.71 -47.89
CA ASP A 26 -29.35 -14.00 -49.18
C ASP A 26 -30.13 -14.76 -50.27
N GLU A 27 -30.28 -16.08 -50.11
CA GLU A 27 -31.14 -16.93 -50.96
C GLU A 27 -32.64 -16.82 -50.61
N LYS A 28 -33.01 -16.07 -49.57
CA LYS A 28 -34.40 -15.90 -49.17
C LYS A 28 -35.24 -15.20 -50.24
N SER A 29 -36.45 -15.71 -50.42
CA SER A 29 -37.48 -15.10 -51.26
C SER A 29 -37.99 -13.80 -50.66
N ASN A 30 -38.55 -12.91 -51.48
CA ASN A 30 -39.08 -11.63 -51.01
C ASN A 30 -40.18 -11.80 -49.95
N PHE A 31 -40.98 -12.87 -50.05
CA PHE A 31 -42.00 -13.20 -49.04
C PHE A 31 -41.36 -13.63 -47.70
N GLU A 32 -40.33 -14.48 -47.73
CA GLU A 32 -39.60 -14.85 -46.51
C GLU A 32 -38.90 -13.65 -45.87
N LEU A 33 -38.40 -12.69 -46.66
CA LEU A 33 -37.81 -11.46 -46.12
C LEU A 33 -38.86 -10.59 -45.43
N LEU A 34 -40.09 -10.52 -45.96
CA LEU A 34 -41.20 -9.85 -45.28
C LEU A 34 -41.62 -10.57 -44.00
N GLN A 35 -41.53 -11.90 -43.98
CA GLN A 35 -41.77 -12.71 -42.78
C GLN A 35 -40.75 -12.40 -41.68
N ILE A 36 -39.46 -12.40 -42.02
CA ILE A 36 -38.39 -12.04 -41.09
C ILE A 36 -38.56 -10.58 -40.61
N LEU A 37 -38.93 -9.66 -41.48
CA LEU A 37 -39.21 -8.27 -41.10
C LEU A 37 -40.39 -8.16 -40.12
N ASN A 38 -41.45 -8.92 -40.34
CA ASN A 38 -42.61 -8.98 -39.44
C ASN A 38 -42.24 -9.58 -38.08
N GLU A 39 -41.42 -10.63 -38.05
CA GLU A 39 -40.91 -11.24 -36.81
C GLU A 39 -40.09 -10.23 -36.00
N VAL A 40 -39.23 -9.44 -36.67
CA VAL A 40 -38.48 -8.35 -36.03
C VAL A 40 -39.42 -7.28 -35.47
N PHE A 41 -40.47 -6.90 -36.20
CA PHE A 41 -41.45 -5.92 -35.73
C PHE A 41 -42.38 -6.46 -34.63
N ALA A 42 -42.77 -7.72 -34.68
CA ALA A 42 -43.58 -8.39 -33.66
C ALA A 42 -42.85 -8.47 -32.32
N GLU A 43 -41.54 -8.71 -32.35
CA GLU A 43 -40.69 -8.75 -31.15
C GLU A 43 -40.42 -7.33 -30.57
N MET A 44 -40.64 -6.29 -31.37
CA MET A 44 -40.59 -4.89 -30.94
C MET A 44 -41.93 -4.39 -30.38
N ASP A 45 -43.05 -4.75 -31.02
CA ASP A 45 -44.41 -4.44 -30.59
C ASP A 45 -45.34 -5.61 -30.95
N SER A 46 -45.92 -6.25 -29.93
CA SER A 46 -46.77 -7.44 -30.06
C SER A 46 -48.00 -7.24 -30.94
N ARG A 47 -48.42 -5.98 -31.20
CA ARG A 47 -49.51 -5.67 -32.15
C ARG A 47 -49.19 -6.05 -33.60
N HIS A 48 -47.92 -6.27 -33.91
CA HIS A 48 -47.45 -6.65 -35.24
C HIS A 48 -47.34 -8.17 -35.41
N ASN A 49 -47.66 -8.96 -34.37
CA ASN A 49 -47.71 -10.42 -34.45
C ASN A 49 -48.98 -10.90 -35.19
N ILE A 50 -49.00 -10.66 -36.49
CA ILE A 50 -50.08 -11.03 -37.41
C ILE A 50 -49.48 -11.94 -38.48
N ASP A 51 -50.16 -13.02 -38.84
CA ASP A 51 -49.74 -13.85 -39.97
C ASP A 51 -49.92 -13.04 -41.27
N ILE A 52 -48.84 -12.89 -42.01
CA ILE A 52 -48.76 -12.12 -43.26
C ILE A 52 -49.68 -12.70 -44.34
N ARG A 53 -50.04 -13.99 -44.23
CA ARG A 53 -50.93 -14.69 -45.17
C ARG A 53 -52.40 -14.28 -45.02
N ASP A 54 -52.77 -13.77 -43.85
CA ASP A 54 -54.15 -13.39 -43.53
C ASP A 54 -54.41 -11.88 -43.74
N GLU A 55 -53.39 -11.10 -44.13
CA GLU A 55 -53.44 -9.64 -44.30
C GLU A 55 -53.28 -9.24 -45.77
N LEU A 56 -54.07 -8.26 -46.23
CA LEU A 56 -53.92 -7.69 -47.58
C LEU A 56 -52.59 -6.91 -47.67
N ASP A 57 -51.91 -7.00 -48.82
CA ASP A 57 -50.59 -6.38 -49.02
C ASP A 57 -50.58 -4.85 -48.76
N GLU A 58 -51.65 -4.15 -49.13
CA GLU A 58 -51.83 -2.72 -48.88
C GLU A 58 -51.99 -2.40 -47.38
N GLN A 59 -52.71 -3.24 -46.64
CA GLN A 59 -52.95 -3.08 -45.20
C GLN A 59 -51.66 -3.33 -44.41
N ARG A 60 -50.91 -4.37 -44.78
CA ARG A 60 -49.57 -4.67 -44.24
C ARG A 60 -48.60 -3.51 -44.45
N THR A 61 -48.57 -2.98 -45.69
CA THR A 61 -47.69 -1.86 -46.06
C THR A 61 -48.03 -0.61 -45.26
N TYR A 62 -49.32 -0.32 -45.05
CA TYR A 62 -49.77 0.78 -44.20
C TYR A 62 -49.33 0.61 -42.74
N ARG A 63 -49.52 -0.59 -42.18
CA ARG A 63 -49.11 -0.93 -40.80
C ARG A 63 -47.61 -0.78 -40.60
N TYR A 64 -46.79 -1.32 -41.51
CA TYR A 64 -45.33 -1.15 -41.46
C TYR A 64 -44.93 0.32 -41.60
N MET A 65 -45.65 1.09 -42.42
CA MET A 65 -45.36 2.51 -42.57
C MET A 65 -45.67 3.33 -41.32
N GLU A 66 -46.80 3.04 -40.66
CA GLU A 66 -47.15 3.67 -39.39
C GLU A 66 -46.11 3.36 -38.31
N LEU A 67 -45.66 2.10 -38.21
CA LEU A 67 -44.62 1.71 -37.27
C LEU A 67 -43.28 2.38 -37.57
N LEU A 68 -42.85 2.42 -38.83
CA LEU A 68 -41.60 3.06 -39.24
C LEU A 68 -41.62 4.58 -38.95
N GLN A 69 -42.76 5.24 -39.14
CA GLN A 69 -42.95 6.63 -38.75
C GLN A 69 -42.90 6.82 -37.22
N LEU A 70 -43.57 5.95 -36.46
CA LEU A 70 -43.54 5.96 -34.99
C LEU A 70 -42.11 5.81 -34.44
N LEU A 71 -41.32 4.92 -35.04
CA LEU A 71 -39.94 4.66 -34.66
C LEU A 71 -38.96 5.75 -35.14
N LYS A 72 -39.44 6.70 -35.96
CA LYS A 72 -38.70 7.77 -36.63
C LYS A 72 -37.63 7.26 -37.60
N TYR A 73 -38.00 6.30 -38.45
CA TYR A 73 -37.18 5.91 -39.60
C TYR A 73 -37.11 7.05 -40.61
N GLN A 74 -35.95 7.24 -41.24
CA GLN A 74 -35.76 8.26 -42.27
C GLN A 74 -36.36 7.73 -43.59
N LEU A 75 -37.54 8.22 -43.95
CA LEU A 75 -38.22 7.81 -45.17
C LEU A 75 -37.51 8.40 -46.41
N PRO A 76 -37.32 7.60 -47.47
CA PRO A 76 -36.80 8.10 -48.74
C PRO A 76 -37.69 9.18 -49.37
N PRO A 77 -37.13 10.05 -50.23
CA PRO A 77 -37.89 11.12 -50.90
C PRO A 77 -38.97 10.61 -51.86
N ASP A 78 -38.77 9.41 -52.45
CA ASP A 78 -39.78 8.72 -53.26
C ASP A 78 -40.62 7.79 -52.38
N LEU A 79 -41.77 8.30 -51.92
CA LEU A 79 -42.67 7.57 -51.02
C LEU A 79 -43.52 6.52 -51.74
N ASP A 80 -43.85 6.74 -53.01
CA ASP A 80 -44.72 5.85 -53.77
C ASP A 80 -43.93 4.62 -54.22
N GLY A 81 -42.71 4.80 -54.73
CA GLY A 81 -41.80 3.70 -55.03
C GLY A 81 -41.38 2.91 -53.78
N PHE A 82 -41.21 3.60 -52.64
CA PHE A 82 -40.91 2.92 -51.37
C PHE A 82 -42.08 2.06 -50.85
N ARG A 83 -43.32 2.54 -51.01
CA ARG A 83 -44.52 1.76 -50.64
C ARG A 83 -44.68 0.54 -51.53
N GLU A 84 -44.46 0.69 -52.83
CA GLU A 84 -44.52 -0.41 -53.80
C GLU A 84 -43.44 -1.46 -53.51
N GLY A 85 -42.19 -1.04 -53.26
CA GLY A 85 -41.10 -1.94 -52.92
C GLY A 85 -41.23 -2.62 -51.55
N LEU A 86 -41.87 -1.97 -50.58
CA LEU A 86 -42.21 -2.56 -49.28
C LEU A 86 -43.37 -3.58 -49.38
N SER A 87 -44.33 -3.32 -50.27
CA SER A 87 -45.45 -4.25 -50.55
C SER A 87 -44.93 -5.57 -51.13
N HIS A 88 -44.02 -5.50 -52.10
CA HIS A 88 -43.43 -6.64 -52.80
C HIS A 88 -42.23 -7.28 -52.10
N GLY A 89 -41.75 -6.71 -50.99
CA GLY A 89 -40.62 -7.25 -50.22
C GLY A 89 -39.28 -7.16 -50.93
N GLU A 90 -39.05 -6.08 -51.67
CA GLU A 90 -37.83 -5.93 -52.47
C GLU A 90 -36.58 -5.77 -51.59
N ARG A 91 -35.51 -6.47 -51.97
CA ARG A 91 -34.27 -6.58 -51.16
C ARG A 91 -33.64 -5.22 -50.86
N TYR A 92 -33.67 -4.29 -51.81
CA TYR A 92 -33.09 -2.95 -51.65
C TYR A 92 -33.88 -2.06 -50.67
N VAL A 93 -35.13 -2.43 -50.33
CA VAL A 93 -35.98 -1.75 -49.34
C VAL A 93 -35.91 -2.44 -47.98
N VAL A 94 -36.02 -3.78 -47.97
CA VAL A 94 -36.09 -4.56 -46.71
C VAL A 94 -34.74 -4.63 -46.00
N TYR A 95 -33.61 -4.78 -46.72
CA TYR A 95 -32.29 -4.88 -46.08
C TYR A 95 -31.90 -3.62 -45.29
N PRO A 96 -32.06 -2.39 -45.81
CA PRO A 96 -31.83 -1.18 -45.02
C PRO A 96 -32.72 -1.05 -43.78
N ILE A 97 -33.99 -1.47 -43.88
CA ILE A 97 -34.93 -1.45 -42.75
C ILE A 97 -34.48 -2.43 -41.67
N LEU A 98 -34.15 -3.67 -42.04
CA LEU A 98 -33.65 -4.69 -41.11
C LEU A 98 -32.33 -4.26 -40.46
N TYR A 99 -31.39 -3.74 -41.25
CA TYR A 99 -30.12 -3.23 -40.74
C TYR A 99 -30.34 -2.13 -39.70
N TRP A 100 -31.22 -1.17 -40.00
CA TRP A 100 -31.55 -0.08 -39.08
C TRP A 100 -32.23 -0.59 -37.81
N ALA A 101 -33.27 -1.42 -37.95
CA ALA A 101 -34.04 -1.95 -36.83
C ALA A 101 -33.18 -2.81 -35.89
N LEU A 102 -32.28 -3.63 -36.43
CA LEU A 102 -31.43 -4.53 -35.65
C LEU A 102 -30.21 -3.81 -35.05
N LYS A 103 -29.65 -2.80 -35.73
CA LYS A 103 -28.53 -1.99 -35.19
C LYS A 103 -28.91 -1.26 -33.91
N GLY A 104 -30.14 -0.76 -33.83
CA GLY A 104 -30.67 -0.02 -32.69
C GLY A 104 -31.74 -0.76 -31.88
N PHE A 105 -31.81 -2.09 -31.96
CA PHE A 105 -32.97 -2.88 -31.54
C PHE A 105 -33.52 -2.52 -30.15
N ALA A 106 -32.68 -2.43 -29.13
CA ALA A 106 -33.11 -2.06 -27.76
C ALA A 106 -33.71 -0.64 -27.68
N VAL A 107 -33.16 0.31 -28.43
CA VAL A 107 -33.66 1.69 -28.50
C VAL A 107 -34.99 1.72 -29.24
N HIS A 108 -35.11 0.97 -30.34
CA HIS A 108 -36.35 0.91 -31.12
C HIS A 108 -37.46 0.17 -30.35
N LYS A 109 -37.16 -0.92 -29.63
CA LYS A 109 -38.09 -1.62 -28.74
C LYS A 109 -38.58 -0.69 -27.62
N LYS A 110 -37.68 0.09 -27.01
CA LYS A 110 -38.05 1.13 -26.04
C LYS A 110 -38.93 2.23 -26.65
N ARG A 111 -38.64 2.67 -27.88
CA ARG A 111 -39.47 3.66 -28.60
C ARG A 111 -40.85 3.12 -28.98
N ALA A 112 -40.94 1.87 -29.42
CA ALA A 112 -42.22 1.21 -29.71
C ALA A 112 -43.09 1.14 -28.45
N TYR A 113 -42.49 0.70 -27.34
CA TYR A 113 -43.14 0.66 -26.03
C TYR A 113 -43.62 2.05 -25.58
N LEU A 114 -42.76 3.07 -25.64
CA LEU A 114 -43.13 4.44 -25.26
C LEU A 114 -44.15 5.05 -26.22
N GLY A 115 -44.07 4.74 -27.51
CA GLY A 115 -44.99 5.22 -28.55
C GLY A 115 -46.44 4.83 -28.27
N ARG A 116 -46.67 3.63 -27.72
CA ARG A 116 -48.00 3.18 -27.29
C ARG A 116 -48.67 4.09 -26.25
N PHE A 117 -47.89 4.68 -25.34
CA PHE A 117 -48.42 5.46 -24.22
C PHE A 117 -48.26 6.98 -24.41
N LEU A 118 -47.30 7.41 -25.24
CA LEU A 118 -46.93 8.82 -25.42
C LEU A 118 -47.30 9.39 -26.79
N ALA A 119 -47.84 8.60 -27.72
CA ALA A 119 -48.35 9.13 -28.98
C ALA A 119 -49.46 10.18 -28.71
N PRO A 120 -49.40 11.35 -29.37
CA PRO A 120 -50.40 12.39 -29.17
C PRO A 120 -51.73 11.96 -29.80
N LEU A 121 -52.78 11.89 -28.97
CA LEU A 121 -54.15 11.82 -29.46
C LEU A 121 -54.48 13.16 -30.13
N GLN A 122 -54.71 13.14 -31.45
CA GLN A 122 -55.16 14.32 -32.19
C GLN A 122 -56.66 14.52 -31.94
N VAL A 123 -56.98 15.36 -30.94
CA VAL A 123 -58.35 15.82 -30.71
C VAL A 123 -58.58 17.07 -31.55
N PRO A 124 -59.55 17.07 -32.50
CA PRO A 124 -59.86 18.26 -33.29
C PRO A 124 -60.24 19.45 -32.40
N GLN A 125 -59.79 20.66 -32.78
CA GLN A 125 -59.96 21.87 -31.97
C GLN A 125 -61.43 22.23 -31.68
N GLU A 126 -62.35 21.77 -32.52
CA GLU A 126 -63.80 21.95 -32.34
C GLU A 126 -64.35 21.27 -31.07
N PHE A 127 -63.75 20.15 -30.65
CA PHE A 127 -64.18 19.41 -29.45
C PHE A 127 -63.51 19.92 -28.15
N LEU A 128 -62.44 20.69 -28.27
CA LEU A 128 -61.72 21.31 -27.15
C LEU A 128 -62.44 22.54 -26.58
N GLY A 129 -63.51 23.03 -27.22
CA GLY A 129 -64.38 24.07 -26.68
C GLY A 129 -65.30 23.61 -25.54
N ASN A 130 -65.42 22.30 -25.31
CA ASN A 130 -66.17 21.75 -24.19
C ASN A 130 -65.27 21.67 -22.94
N GLU A 131 -65.58 22.45 -21.90
CA GLU A 131 -64.77 22.56 -20.67
C GLU A 131 -64.51 21.20 -19.99
N SER A 132 -65.48 20.27 -20.04
CA SER A 132 -65.32 18.93 -19.45
C SER A 132 -64.30 18.08 -20.22
N LEU A 133 -64.30 18.16 -21.56
CA LEU A 133 -63.38 17.41 -22.41
C LEU A 133 -61.97 18.00 -22.36
N ASN A 134 -61.85 19.33 -22.26
CA ASN A 134 -60.56 19.99 -22.05
C ASN A 134 -59.94 19.61 -20.69
N GLY A 135 -60.73 19.56 -19.62
CA GLY A 135 -60.26 19.09 -18.31
C GLY A 135 -59.77 17.63 -18.34
N MET A 136 -60.49 16.74 -19.04
CA MET A 136 -60.06 15.35 -19.23
C MET A 136 -58.76 15.24 -20.03
N TYR A 137 -58.60 16.08 -21.06
CA TYR A 137 -57.40 16.13 -21.89
C TYR A 137 -56.17 16.66 -21.12
N GLU A 138 -56.37 17.64 -20.23
CA GLU A 138 -55.34 18.12 -19.31
C GLU A 138 -54.90 17.04 -18.31
N GLN A 139 -55.85 16.33 -17.71
CA GLN A 139 -55.56 15.19 -16.82
C GLN A 139 -54.80 14.08 -17.55
N TYR A 140 -55.19 13.76 -18.79
CA TYR A 140 -54.46 12.81 -19.64
C TYR A 140 -53.01 13.25 -19.86
N LYS A 141 -52.76 14.53 -20.17
CA LYS A 141 -51.40 15.07 -20.33
C LYS A 141 -50.59 15.04 -19.03
N GLN A 142 -51.22 15.28 -17.88
CA GLN A 142 -50.57 15.16 -16.57
C GLN A 142 -50.12 13.71 -16.31
N LEU A 143 -51.01 12.73 -16.49
CA LEU A 143 -50.70 11.31 -16.35
C LEU A 143 -49.58 10.85 -17.32
N GLN A 144 -49.56 11.37 -18.56
CA GLN A 144 -48.45 11.10 -19.48
C GLN A 144 -47.11 11.64 -18.97
N ASN A 145 -47.09 12.78 -18.28
CA ASN A 145 -45.86 13.34 -17.70
C ASN A 145 -45.42 12.57 -16.46
N ASP A 146 -46.36 12.14 -15.61
CA ASP A 146 -46.06 11.27 -14.46
C ASP A 146 -45.46 9.94 -14.92
N PHE A 147 -46.03 9.34 -15.97
CA PHE A 147 -45.48 8.14 -16.60
C PHE A 147 -44.05 8.34 -17.12
N LYS A 148 -43.76 9.47 -17.79
CA LYS A 148 -42.38 9.78 -18.24
C LYS A 148 -41.40 9.85 -17.08
N ASN A 149 -41.80 10.49 -15.97
CA ASN A 149 -40.95 10.65 -14.78
C ASN A 149 -40.69 9.29 -14.11
N ALA A 150 -41.74 8.51 -13.87
CA ALA A 150 -41.63 7.17 -13.29
C ALA A 150 -40.78 6.24 -14.18
N HIS A 151 -41.03 6.22 -15.49
CA HIS A 151 -40.24 5.42 -16.43
C HIS A 151 -38.77 5.82 -16.45
N LYS A 152 -38.46 7.13 -16.34
CA LYS A 152 -37.07 7.61 -16.30
C LYS A 152 -36.36 7.15 -15.02
N GLN A 153 -37.04 7.18 -13.87
CA GLN A 153 -36.50 6.67 -12.61
C GLN A 153 -36.25 5.16 -12.66
N VAL A 154 -37.21 4.36 -13.18
CA VAL A 154 -37.05 2.92 -13.32
C VAL A 154 -35.88 2.56 -14.24
N GLU A 155 -35.71 3.27 -15.36
CA GLU A 155 -34.57 3.07 -16.26
C GLU A 155 -33.24 3.39 -15.57
N GLN A 156 -33.17 4.47 -14.78
CA GLN A 156 -31.97 4.81 -14.01
C GLN A 156 -31.60 3.69 -13.03
N LEU A 157 -32.58 3.16 -12.29
CA LEU A 157 -32.40 2.05 -11.35
C LEU A 157 -32.02 0.74 -12.05
N ARG A 158 -32.53 0.48 -13.27
CA ARG A 158 -32.10 -0.69 -14.06
C ARG A 158 -30.69 -0.54 -14.62
N THR A 159 -30.25 0.68 -14.92
CA THR A 159 -28.88 0.95 -15.39
C THR A 159 -27.84 0.99 -14.28
N SER A 160 -28.25 1.22 -13.01
CA SER A 160 -27.35 1.04 -11.88
C SER A 160 -26.97 -0.43 -11.78
N LYS A 161 -25.74 -0.75 -12.18
CA LYS A 161 -25.17 -2.10 -12.30
C LYS A 161 -24.97 -2.80 -10.95
N ILE A 162 -26.00 -2.95 -10.14
CA ILE A 162 -25.97 -3.97 -9.10
C ILE A 162 -26.30 -5.27 -9.82
N ARG A 163 -25.34 -6.19 -9.89
CA ARG A 163 -25.54 -7.54 -10.42
C ARG A 163 -25.81 -8.48 -9.25
N PRO A 164 -27.04 -8.49 -8.69
CA PRO A 164 -27.35 -9.29 -7.51
C PRO A 164 -27.13 -10.79 -7.75
N GLY A 165 -27.17 -11.25 -9.00
CA GLY A 165 -26.87 -12.65 -9.34
C GLY A 165 -25.41 -13.04 -9.16
N GLU A 166 -24.45 -12.14 -9.40
CA GLU A 166 -23.02 -12.42 -9.18
C GLU A 166 -22.70 -12.39 -7.69
N LEU A 167 -23.22 -11.40 -6.97
CA LEU A 167 -23.08 -11.32 -5.50
C LEU A 167 -23.71 -12.52 -4.79
N ARG A 168 -24.89 -12.99 -5.23
CA ARG A 168 -25.51 -14.20 -4.67
C ARG A 168 -24.64 -15.43 -4.88
N LYS A 169 -24.03 -15.59 -6.05
CA LYS A 169 -23.12 -16.71 -6.33
C LYS A 169 -21.89 -16.65 -5.43
N GLU A 170 -21.30 -15.47 -5.27
CA GLU A 170 -20.13 -15.26 -4.39
C GLU A 170 -20.48 -15.54 -2.93
N ILE A 171 -21.64 -15.07 -2.44
CA ILE A 171 -22.12 -15.37 -1.09
C ILE A 171 -22.30 -16.88 -0.90
N THR A 172 -22.96 -17.58 -1.82
CA THR A 172 -23.13 -19.03 -1.73
C THR A 172 -21.78 -19.76 -1.73
N GLN A 173 -20.84 -19.34 -2.56
CA GLN A 173 -19.49 -19.92 -2.56
C GLN A 173 -18.79 -19.72 -1.20
N LEU A 174 -18.83 -18.50 -0.64
CA LEU A 174 -18.23 -18.21 0.67
C LEU A 174 -18.92 -18.97 1.82
N GLU A 175 -20.23 -19.16 1.74
CA GLU A 175 -21.00 -19.99 2.68
C GLU A 175 -20.57 -21.46 2.62
N GLU A 176 -20.38 -22.01 1.41
CA GLU A 176 -19.87 -23.37 1.20
C GLU A 176 -18.44 -23.53 1.74
N GLU A 177 -17.53 -22.59 1.44
CA GLU A 177 -16.16 -22.59 1.95
C GLU A 177 -16.12 -22.50 3.49
N SER A 178 -16.95 -21.65 4.08
CA SER A 178 -17.10 -21.52 5.53
C SER A 178 -17.60 -22.82 6.18
N HIS A 179 -18.56 -23.49 5.54
CA HIS A 179 -19.07 -24.77 6.00
C HIS A 179 -17.99 -25.86 5.94
N GLN A 180 -17.26 -25.98 4.83
CA GLN A 180 -16.16 -26.93 4.67
C GLN A 180 -15.04 -26.71 5.70
N LEU A 181 -14.68 -25.44 5.97
CA LEU A 181 -13.70 -25.10 7.01
C LEU A 181 -14.20 -25.49 8.40
N SER A 182 -15.48 -25.24 8.70
CA SER A 182 -16.11 -25.59 9.97
C SER A 182 -16.13 -27.10 10.20
N GLU A 183 -16.48 -27.88 9.17
CA GLU A 183 -16.43 -29.36 9.23
C GLU A 183 -15.00 -29.86 9.44
N LYS A 184 -14.02 -29.30 8.73
CA LYS A 184 -12.60 -29.65 8.88
C LYS A 184 -12.10 -29.35 10.29
N ILE A 185 -12.48 -28.20 10.86
CA ILE A 185 -12.17 -27.83 12.24
C ILE A 185 -12.87 -28.79 13.23
N ALA A 186 -14.14 -29.12 13.02
CA ALA A 186 -14.87 -30.05 13.89
C ALA A 186 -14.23 -31.45 13.87
N HIS A 187 -13.84 -31.93 12.70
CA HIS A 187 -13.14 -33.20 12.54
C HIS A 187 -11.75 -33.19 13.19
N LEU A 188 -10.99 -32.11 13.05
CA LEU A 188 -9.71 -31.93 13.75
C LEU A 188 -9.89 -31.91 15.27
N LYS A 189 -10.86 -31.14 15.79
CA LYS A 189 -11.20 -31.10 17.22
C LYS A 189 -11.60 -32.47 17.75
N LYS A 190 -12.36 -33.26 16.98
CA LYS A 190 -12.74 -34.62 17.36
C LYS A 190 -11.53 -35.56 17.42
N LYS A 191 -10.58 -35.44 16.50
CA LYS A 191 -9.35 -36.23 16.49
C LYS A 191 -8.41 -35.89 17.64
N THR A 192 -8.36 -34.62 18.04
CA THR A 192 -7.41 -34.14 19.06
C THR A 192 -7.99 -34.15 20.48
N ALA A 193 -9.30 -34.39 20.65
CA ALA A 193 -9.96 -34.47 21.95
C ALA A 193 -9.42 -35.59 22.87
N SER A 194 -8.79 -36.62 22.31
CA SER A 194 -8.22 -37.75 23.07
C SER A 194 -6.76 -37.55 23.51
N GLU A 195 -6.07 -36.49 23.05
CA GLU A 195 -4.67 -36.23 23.41
C GLU A 195 -4.56 -35.37 24.68
N GLN A 196 -3.90 -35.89 25.72
CA GLN A 196 -3.62 -35.12 26.93
C GLN A 196 -2.54 -34.07 26.67
N GLY A 197 -2.75 -32.84 27.17
CA GLY A 197 -1.84 -31.71 26.95
C GLY A 197 -1.96 -31.04 25.57
N PHE A 198 -2.84 -31.53 24.69
CA PHE A 198 -3.05 -30.96 23.36
C PHE A 198 -3.43 -29.47 23.41
N LYS A 199 -4.26 -29.07 24.37
CA LYS A 199 -4.70 -27.68 24.54
C LYS A 199 -3.52 -26.72 24.76
N ASP A 200 -2.57 -27.08 25.61
CA ASP A 200 -1.40 -26.26 25.91
C ASP A 200 -0.45 -26.19 24.71
N THR A 201 -0.29 -27.32 23.98
CA THR A 201 0.49 -27.33 22.74
C THR A 201 -0.18 -26.54 21.60
N LEU A 202 -1.51 -26.54 21.52
CA LEU A 202 -2.27 -25.75 20.55
C LEU A 202 -2.14 -24.26 20.83
N GLU A 203 -2.17 -23.86 22.11
CA GLU A 203 -1.97 -22.46 22.50
C GLU A 203 -0.53 -22.00 22.18
N ALA A 204 0.48 -22.80 22.52
CA ALA A 204 1.87 -22.50 22.21
C ALA A 204 2.15 -22.44 20.70
N THR A 205 1.58 -23.38 19.92
CA THR A 205 1.73 -23.38 18.45
C THR A 205 0.94 -22.27 17.77
N SER A 206 -0.24 -21.91 18.29
CA SER A 206 -1.01 -20.76 17.81
C SER A 206 -0.26 -19.44 18.08
N ALA A 207 0.35 -19.30 19.26
CA ALA A 207 1.18 -18.15 19.59
C ALA A 207 2.40 -18.08 18.65
N LEU A 208 3.13 -19.19 18.47
CA LEU A 208 4.26 -19.26 17.55
C LEU A 208 3.86 -18.92 16.11
N ARG A 209 2.73 -19.43 15.62
CA ARG A 209 2.23 -19.11 14.28
C ARG A 209 1.94 -17.61 14.14
N LYS A 210 1.31 -16.99 15.14
CA LYS A 210 1.04 -15.56 15.13
C LYS A 210 2.33 -14.73 15.09
N GLU A 211 3.32 -15.10 15.90
CA GLU A 211 4.65 -14.47 15.88
C GLU A 211 5.36 -14.65 14.52
N GLN A 212 5.25 -15.83 13.90
CA GLN A 212 5.80 -16.07 12.55
C GLN A 212 5.10 -15.23 11.47
N GLU A 213 3.77 -15.09 11.54
CA GLU A 213 3.01 -14.21 10.65
C GLU A 213 3.39 -12.74 10.84
N GLU A 214 3.58 -12.29 12.07
CA GLU A 214 4.07 -10.93 12.37
C GLU A 214 5.51 -10.73 11.89
N GLN A 215 6.39 -11.71 12.09
CA GLN A 215 7.76 -11.69 11.56
C GLN A 215 7.78 -11.59 10.04
N ALA A 216 6.91 -12.34 9.33
CA ALA A 216 6.78 -12.28 7.88
C ALA A 216 6.30 -10.89 7.42
N LYS A 217 5.26 -10.33 8.06
CA LYS A 217 4.77 -8.97 7.78
C LYS A 217 5.83 -7.91 8.03
N LEU A 218 6.60 -8.02 9.11
CA LEU A 218 7.70 -7.11 9.42
C LEU A 218 8.85 -7.24 8.41
N ALA A 219 9.16 -8.45 7.95
CA ALA A 219 10.16 -8.69 6.93
C ALA A 219 9.75 -8.09 5.57
N GLU A 220 8.49 -8.24 5.17
CA GLU A 220 7.93 -7.61 3.97
C GLU A 220 7.98 -6.08 4.07
N ARG A 221 7.48 -5.50 5.17
CA ARG A 221 7.56 -4.04 5.42
C ARG A 221 9.00 -3.53 5.40
N LYS A 222 9.95 -4.27 5.98
CA LYS A 222 11.37 -3.92 5.94
C LYS A 222 11.91 -3.94 4.51
N ARG A 223 11.52 -4.94 3.70
CA ARG A 223 11.91 -5.03 2.30
C ARG A 223 11.37 -3.83 1.51
N ASP A 224 10.11 -3.46 1.71
CA ASP A 224 9.49 -2.31 1.07
C ASP A 224 10.14 -1.00 1.48
N GLN A 225 10.40 -0.80 2.77
CA GLN A 225 11.11 0.37 3.27
C GLN A 225 12.55 0.44 2.73
N MET A 226 13.26 -0.69 2.66
CA MET A 226 14.59 -0.75 2.04
C MET A 226 14.54 -0.42 0.55
N MET A 227 13.55 -0.93 -0.18
CA MET A 227 13.36 -0.62 -1.59
C MET A 227 13.05 0.87 -1.79
N GLY A 228 12.16 1.44 -0.98
CA GLY A 228 11.86 2.87 -0.96
C GLY A 228 13.08 3.73 -0.65
N LEU A 229 13.88 3.36 0.36
CA LEU A 229 15.13 4.04 0.69
C LEU A 229 16.14 3.97 -0.46
N ASN A 230 16.29 2.82 -1.10
CA ASN A 230 17.19 2.65 -2.24
C ASN A 230 16.73 3.48 -3.45
N MET A 231 15.43 3.54 -3.73
CA MET A 231 14.86 4.41 -4.76
C MET A 231 15.12 5.90 -4.45
N ALA A 232 14.91 6.32 -3.20
CA ALA A 232 15.18 7.69 -2.76
C ALA A 232 16.67 8.05 -2.88
N LYS A 233 17.57 7.14 -2.47
CA LYS A 233 19.03 7.30 -2.63
C LYS A 233 19.43 7.41 -4.10
N LYS A 234 18.92 6.52 -4.95
CA LYS A 234 19.17 6.56 -6.39
C LYS A 234 18.73 7.90 -6.99
N ARG A 235 17.52 8.37 -6.63
CA ARG A 235 17.01 9.66 -7.07
C ARG A 235 17.88 10.84 -6.59
N SER A 236 18.38 10.80 -5.36
CA SER A 236 19.32 11.81 -4.84
C SER A 236 20.62 11.83 -5.65
N HIS A 237 21.19 10.65 -5.92
CA HIS A 237 22.39 10.52 -6.74
C HIS A 237 22.17 11.04 -8.17
N ASP A 238 21.03 10.72 -8.79
CA ASP A 238 20.67 11.23 -10.12
C ASP A 238 20.58 12.77 -10.12
N TYR A 239 20.03 13.38 -9.06
CA TYR A 239 20.00 14.85 -8.92
C TYR A 239 21.39 15.46 -8.69
N GLU A 240 22.23 14.83 -7.88
CA GLU A 240 23.61 15.25 -7.65
C GLU A 240 24.43 15.19 -8.95
N GLN A 241 24.25 14.12 -9.73
CA GLN A 241 24.89 13.98 -11.04
C GLN A 241 24.44 15.09 -11.99
N ARG A 242 23.14 15.34 -12.14
CA ARG A 242 22.62 16.44 -12.98
C ARG A 242 23.15 17.80 -12.55
N LEU A 243 23.24 18.03 -11.24
CA LEU A 243 23.78 19.27 -10.69
C LEU A 243 25.29 19.40 -10.95
N SER A 244 26.04 18.29 -10.90
CA SER A 244 27.45 18.24 -11.28
C SER A 244 27.64 18.51 -12.77
N GLU A 245 26.85 17.89 -13.65
CA GLU A 245 26.86 18.12 -15.10
C GLU A 245 26.56 19.59 -15.42
N MET A 246 25.58 20.19 -14.74
CA MET A 246 25.23 21.60 -14.91
C MET A 246 26.32 22.54 -14.38
N ARG A 247 26.95 22.23 -13.25
CA ARG A 247 28.12 22.99 -12.77
C ARG A 247 29.29 22.90 -13.74
N GLN A 248 29.51 21.70 -14.30
CA GLN A 248 30.57 21.47 -15.26
C GLN A 248 30.32 22.28 -16.54
N SER A 249 29.12 22.23 -17.11
CA SER A 249 28.76 22.99 -18.31
C SER A 249 28.93 24.51 -18.13
N ILE A 250 28.57 25.04 -16.94
CA ILE A 250 28.83 26.44 -16.55
C ILE A 250 30.34 26.72 -16.46
N THR A 251 31.13 25.86 -15.82
CA THR A 251 32.58 26.08 -15.70
C THR A 251 33.34 26.02 -17.02
N THR A 252 32.88 25.20 -17.97
CA THR A 252 33.47 25.09 -19.31
C THR A 252 32.94 26.12 -20.31
N ASN A 253 32.01 27.01 -19.92
CA ASN A 253 31.33 27.94 -20.84
C ASN A 253 30.86 27.23 -22.12
N MET A 254 30.22 26.07 -21.99
CA MET A 254 29.74 25.31 -23.13
C MET A 254 28.74 26.14 -23.94
N GLN A 255 28.86 26.09 -25.26
CA GLN A 255 27.94 26.77 -26.16
C GLN A 255 26.55 26.12 -26.09
N PRO A 256 25.45 26.89 -26.26
CA PRO A 256 24.09 26.37 -26.20
C PRO A 256 23.85 25.16 -27.13
N ASP A 257 24.39 25.18 -28.34
CA ASP A 257 24.23 24.08 -29.31
C ASP A 257 24.84 22.76 -28.82
N GLN A 258 26.01 22.83 -28.17
CA GLN A 258 26.68 21.65 -27.60
C GLN A 258 25.92 21.09 -26.40
N LEU A 259 25.22 21.95 -25.63
CA LEU A 259 24.35 21.52 -24.54
C LEU A 259 23.09 20.83 -25.10
N PHE A 260 22.53 21.35 -26.19
CA PHE A 260 21.40 20.72 -26.89
C PHE A 260 21.77 19.34 -27.43
N ASP A 261 22.94 19.19 -28.08
CA ASP A 261 23.41 17.88 -28.57
C ASP A 261 23.56 16.86 -27.44
N GLN A 262 24.11 17.27 -26.30
CA GLN A 262 24.23 16.40 -25.13
C GLN A 262 22.86 15.99 -24.55
N LEU A 263 21.93 16.94 -24.44
CA LEU A 263 20.56 16.68 -23.99
C LEU A 263 19.84 15.74 -24.96
N GLN A 264 20.00 15.95 -26.27
CA GLN A 264 19.40 15.10 -27.30
C GLN A 264 19.94 13.67 -27.23
N ALA A 265 21.26 13.51 -27.05
CA ALA A 265 21.86 12.20 -26.82
C ALA A 265 21.43 11.55 -25.49
N GLN A 266 21.10 12.32 -24.45
CA GLN A 266 20.49 11.80 -23.22
C GLN A 266 19.04 11.34 -23.47
N VAL A 267 18.24 12.13 -24.20
CA VAL A 267 16.86 11.80 -24.56
C VAL A 267 16.81 10.53 -25.41
N ASP A 268 17.68 10.41 -26.41
CA ASP A 268 17.73 9.23 -27.28
C ASP A 268 18.12 7.98 -26.49
N ARG A 269 19.08 8.09 -25.56
CA ARG A 269 19.42 6.99 -24.64
C ARG A 269 18.26 6.60 -23.73
N HIS A 270 17.55 7.56 -23.14
CA HIS A 270 16.37 7.28 -22.31
C HIS A 270 15.25 6.66 -23.14
N ARG A 271 15.09 7.10 -24.39
CA ARG A 271 14.10 6.55 -25.33
C ARG A 271 14.41 5.10 -25.68
N ASP A 272 15.67 4.76 -25.96
CA ASP A 272 16.09 3.37 -26.17
C ASP A 272 15.82 2.49 -24.93
N ILE A 273 16.13 3.01 -23.73
CA ILE A 273 15.85 2.29 -22.48
C ILE A 273 14.35 2.06 -22.30
N LEU A 274 13.50 3.07 -22.53
CA LEU A 274 12.06 3.00 -22.32
C LEU A 274 11.33 2.16 -23.38
N ILE A 275 11.74 2.22 -24.64
CA ILE A 275 11.06 1.54 -25.74
C ILE A 275 11.54 0.10 -25.89
N ASN A 276 12.85 -0.15 -25.72
CA ASN A 276 13.44 -1.45 -26.02
C ASN A 276 13.79 -2.23 -24.77
N LYS A 277 14.59 -1.65 -23.86
CA LYS A 277 15.19 -2.41 -22.74
C LYS A 277 14.21 -2.71 -21.62
N PHE A 278 13.49 -1.71 -21.11
CA PHE A 278 12.52 -1.89 -20.02
C PHE A 278 11.36 -2.82 -20.38
N PRO A 279 10.74 -2.73 -21.57
CA PRO A 279 9.70 -3.69 -21.95
C PRO A 279 10.23 -5.12 -22.05
N ALA A 280 11.45 -5.31 -22.58
CA ALA A 280 12.08 -6.63 -22.65
C ALA A 280 12.38 -7.19 -21.24
N GLU A 281 12.95 -6.38 -20.35
CA GLU A 281 13.21 -6.77 -18.96
C GLU A 281 11.92 -7.03 -18.18
N PHE A 282 10.89 -6.21 -18.38
CA PHE A 282 9.59 -6.37 -17.74
C PHE A 282 8.93 -7.68 -18.17
N ARG A 283 8.92 -7.97 -19.48
CA ARG A 283 8.42 -9.26 -20.00
C ARG A 283 9.18 -10.43 -19.39
N LEU A 284 10.51 -10.37 -19.32
CA LEU A 284 11.32 -11.42 -18.72
C LEU A 284 11.00 -11.63 -17.23
N GLN A 285 10.79 -10.56 -16.47
CA GLN A 285 10.41 -10.66 -15.06
C GLN A 285 8.98 -11.19 -14.88
N GLN A 286 8.06 -10.78 -15.76
CA GLN A 286 6.69 -11.27 -15.76
C GLN A 286 6.62 -12.76 -16.12
N GLU A 287 7.42 -13.21 -17.09
CA GLU A 287 7.57 -14.63 -17.43
C GLU A 287 8.15 -15.42 -16.24
N LYS A 288 9.17 -14.88 -15.56
CA LYS A 288 9.72 -15.50 -14.34
C LYS A 288 8.70 -15.61 -13.21
N LEU A 289 7.91 -14.55 -12.97
CA LEU A 289 6.85 -14.58 -11.98
C LEU A 289 5.77 -15.61 -12.34
N ALA A 290 5.32 -15.63 -13.60
CA ALA A 290 4.36 -16.64 -14.07
C ALA A 290 4.88 -18.08 -13.89
N HIS A 291 6.18 -18.31 -14.15
CA HIS A 291 6.81 -19.61 -13.89
C HIS A 291 6.87 -19.96 -12.40
N LEU A 292 7.20 -18.99 -11.53
CA LEU A 292 7.23 -19.22 -10.08
C LEU A 292 5.83 -19.43 -9.51
N ASP A 293 4.83 -18.68 -9.97
CA ASP A 293 3.43 -18.86 -9.59
C ASP A 293 2.91 -20.22 -10.06
N ALA A 294 3.26 -20.64 -11.29
CA ALA A 294 2.94 -21.98 -11.78
C ALA A 294 3.60 -23.06 -10.90
N ALA A 295 4.86 -22.89 -10.51
CA ALA A 295 5.56 -23.84 -9.64
C ALA A 295 5.03 -23.87 -8.20
N LEU A 296 4.56 -22.73 -7.67
CA LEU A 296 3.92 -22.65 -6.34
C LEU A 296 2.53 -23.29 -6.32
N ASN A 297 1.79 -23.14 -7.43
CA ASN A 297 0.47 -23.74 -7.59
C ASN A 297 0.53 -25.21 -8.05
N GLU A 298 1.70 -25.69 -8.44
CA GLU A 298 1.89 -27.08 -8.80
C GLU A 298 1.74 -27.94 -7.53
N PRO A 299 0.87 -28.97 -7.55
CA PRO A 299 0.72 -29.86 -6.41
C PRO A 299 2.08 -30.51 -6.11
N ALA A 300 2.35 -30.75 -4.82
CA ALA A 300 3.61 -31.36 -4.39
C ALA A 300 3.82 -32.69 -5.13
N LYS A 301 4.77 -32.70 -6.07
CA LYS A 301 5.12 -33.88 -6.85
C LYS A 301 5.66 -34.95 -5.93
N THR A 302 5.17 -36.16 -6.10
CA THR A 302 5.71 -37.30 -5.38
C THR A 302 7.09 -37.66 -5.92
N GLU A 303 7.89 -38.37 -5.13
CA GLU A 303 9.23 -38.82 -5.55
C GLU A 303 9.17 -39.69 -6.83
N ALA A 304 8.05 -40.40 -7.05
CA ALA A 304 7.78 -41.13 -8.27
C ALA A 304 7.57 -40.20 -9.49
N ASP A 305 6.79 -39.13 -9.34
CA ASP A 305 6.57 -38.16 -10.43
C ASP A 305 7.88 -37.44 -10.83
N ILE A 306 8.78 -37.21 -9.86
CA ILE A 306 10.11 -36.63 -10.13
C ILE A 306 10.97 -37.63 -10.90
N ALA A 307 10.96 -38.91 -10.53
CA ALA A 307 11.68 -39.96 -11.25
C ALA A 307 11.17 -40.10 -12.70
N ASP A 308 9.86 -40.10 -12.92
CA ASP A 308 9.27 -40.17 -14.26
C ASP A 308 9.67 -38.96 -15.12
N MET A 309 9.65 -37.74 -14.55
CA MET A 309 10.12 -36.54 -15.25
C MET A 309 11.63 -36.57 -15.52
N GLU A 310 12.44 -37.10 -14.61
CA GLU A 310 13.89 -37.27 -14.82
C GLU A 310 14.16 -38.26 -15.96
N ASP A 311 13.41 -39.35 -16.02
CA ASP A 311 13.47 -40.33 -17.11
C ASP A 311 13.01 -39.71 -18.44
N GLU A 312 11.94 -38.92 -18.45
CA GLU A 312 11.51 -38.15 -19.62
C GLU A 312 12.58 -37.14 -20.08
N ILE A 313 13.20 -36.41 -19.16
CA ILE A 313 14.29 -35.47 -19.45
C ILE A 313 15.50 -36.22 -20.02
N GLN A 314 15.85 -37.39 -19.49
CA GLN A 314 16.94 -38.20 -20.03
C GLN A 314 16.60 -38.74 -21.42
N ASN A 315 15.38 -39.23 -21.63
CA ASN A 315 14.91 -39.70 -22.93
C ASN A 315 14.88 -38.58 -23.97
N LEU A 316 14.45 -37.38 -23.60
CA LEU A 316 14.48 -36.20 -24.46
C LEU A 316 15.90 -35.73 -24.73
N LYS A 317 16.80 -35.71 -23.73
CA LYS A 317 18.23 -35.40 -23.93
C LYS A 317 18.88 -36.39 -24.88
N ASN A 318 18.63 -37.68 -24.72
CA ASN A 318 19.13 -38.72 -25.60
C ASN A 318 18.57 -38.57 -27.02
N SER A 319 17.30 -38.21 -27.16
CA SER A 319 16.67 -37.94 -28.45
C SER A 319 17.25 -36.69 -29.12
N ILE A 320 17.45 -35.60 -28.38
CA ILE A 320 18.09 -34.37 -28.87
C ILE A 320 19.53 -34.66 -29.29
N GLN A 321 20.28 -35.42 -28.50
CA GLN A 321 21.64 -35.81 -28.82
C GLN A 321 21.66 -36.69 -30.08
N HIS A 322 20.75 -37.67 -30.18
CA HIS A 322 20.60 -38.52 -31.35
C HIS A 322 20.25 -37.72 -32.61
N PHE A 323 19.29 -36.79 -32.54
CA PHE A 323 18.96 -35.92 -33.66
C PHE A 323 20.10 -34.96 -34.00
N ALA A 324 20.83 -34.45 -33.01
CA ALA A 324 22.00 -33.60 -33.25
C ALA A 324 23.12 -34.38 -33.94
N ASP A 325 23.38 -35.61 -33.50
CA ASP A 325 24.38 -36.51 -34.08
C ASP A 325 23.97 -36.88 -35.51
N GLN A 326 22.71 -37.28 -35.75
CA GLN A 326 22.16 -37.48 -37.09
C GLN A 326 22.29 -36.24 -37.97
N LEU A 327 21.98 -35.05 -37.44
CA LEU A 327 22.10 -33.80 -38.19
C LEU A 327 23.56 -33.52 -38.56
N THR A 328 24.50 -33.81 -37.66
CA THR A 328 25.94 -33.67 -37.95
C THR A 328 26.45 -34.72 -38.93
N GLU A 329 25.95 -35.95 -38.89
CA GLU A 329 26.30 -37.01 -39.85
C GLU A 329 25.77 -36.69 -41.25
N VAL A 330 24.51 -36.25 -41.36
CA VAL A 330 23.90 -35.81 -42.63
C VAL A 330 24.64 -34.58 -43.18
N GLN A 331 25.06 -33.63 -42.33
CA GLN A 331 25.84 -32.46 -42.74
C GLN A 331 27.25 -32.82 -43.22
N LYS A 332 27.92 -33.79 -42.56
CA LYS A 332 29.21 -34.33 -43.01
C LYS A 332 29.09 -35.09 -44.34
N ALA A 333 28.03 -35.88 -44.51
CA ALA A 333 27.76 -36.61 -45.75
C ALA A 333 27.40 -35.67 -46.92
N ALA A 334 26.75 -34.54 -46.64
CA ALA A 334 26.42 -33.50 -47.63
C ALA A 334 27.63 -32.59 -47.99
N GLY A 335 28.79 -32.77 -47.35
CA GLY A 335 30.00 -31.95 -47.60
C GLY A 335 29.88 -30.50 -47.12
N ASP A 336 28.90 -30.18 -46.27
CA ASP A 336 28.60 -28.82 -45.83
C ASP A 336 29.35 -28.44 -44.53
N ASP A 337 30.68 -28.60 -44.57
CA ASP A 337 31.59 -28.28 -43.46
C ASP A 337 31.73 -26.76 -43.23
N LYS A 338 31.13 -25.94 -44.10
CA LYS A 338 31.10 -24.47 -43.97
C LYS A 338 30.29 -24.04 -42.75
N LEU A 339 29.16 -24.69 -42.46
CA LEU A 339 28.34 -24.35 -41.30
C LEU A 339 29.05 -24.68 -39.98
N ALA A 340 29.88 -25.72 -39.94
CA ALA A 340 30.68 -26.07 -38.77
C ALA A 340 31.71 -24.97 -38.45
N ILE A 341 32.37 -24.43 -39.48
CA ILE A 341 33.28 -23.28 -39.36
C ILE A 341 32.53 -22.03 -38.86
N PHE A 342 31.32 -21.76 -39.37
CA PHE A 342 30.51 -20.64 -38.88
C PHE A 342 30.03 -20.82 -37.44
N ARG A 343 29.68 -22.04 -37.02
CA ARG A 343 29.34 -22.34 -35.61
C ARG A 343 30.55 -22.21 -34.68
N GLN A 344 31.73 -22.66 -35.13
CA GLN A 344 32.97 -22.50 -34.37
C GLN A 344 33.36 -21.01 -34.27
N HIS A 345 33.24 -20.27 -35.37
CA HIS A 345 33.47 -18.83 -35.40
C HIS A 345 32.45 -18.07 -34.53
N ALA A 346 31.18 -18.46 -34.55
CA ALA A 346 30.14 -17.93 -33.66
C ALA A 346 30.49 -18.23 -32.19
N ASN A 347 30.86 -19.46 -31.83
CA ASN A 347 31.28 -19.81 -30.47
C ASN A 347 32.51 -19.02 -30.00
N ILE A 348 33.50 -18.81 -30.87
CA ILE A 348 34.67 -17.97 -30.57
C ILE A 348 34.25 -16.51 -30.39
N GLN A 349 33.34 -16.00 -31.22
CA GLN A 349 32.80 -14.65 -31.07
C GLN A 349 31.96 -14.49 -29.80
N THR A 350 31.14 -15.47 -29.44
CA THR A 350 30.38 -15.47 -28.17
C THR A 350 31.31 -15.53 -26.98
N LYS A 351 32.37 -16.35 -27.01
CA LYS A 351 33.41 -16.34 -25.97
C LYS A 351 34.09 -14.98 -25.84
N LYS A 352 34.53 -14.39 -26.97
CA LYS A 352 35.11 -13.03 -26.97
C LYS A 352 34.14 -11.96 -26.47
N LEU A 353 32.86 -12.08 -26.81
CA LEU A 353 31.81 -11.19 -26.32
C LEU A 353 31.62 -11.34 -24.81
N ASN A 354 31.57 -12.58 -24.30
CA ASN A 354 31.48 -12.86 -22.86
C ASN A 354 32.72 -12.34 -22.12
N ASP A 355 33.93 -12.58 -22.64
CA ASP A 355 35.17 -12.03 -22.07
C ASP A 355 35.13 -10.50 -22.01
N LYS A 356 34.59 -9.84 -23.05
CA LYS A 356 34.42 -8.38 -23.08
C LYS A 356 33.31 -7.89 -22.15
N ILE A 357 32.23 -8.65 -21.97
CA ILE A 357 31.19 -8.38 -20.98
C ILE A 357 31.78 -8.51 -19.58
N ASP A 358 32.62 -9.51 -19.32
CA ASP A 358 33.30 -9.72 -18.05
C ASP A 358 34.32 -8.61 -17.76
N GLU A 359 35.12 -8.19 -18.75
CA GLU A 359 35.98 -7.01 -18.63
C GLU A 359 35.17 -5.73 -18.35
N MET A 360 34.06 -5.53 -19.06
CA MET A 360 33.19 -4.36 -18.89
C MET A 360 32.47 -4.36 -17.54
N THR A 361 32.05 -5.51 -17.04
CA THR A 361 31.44 -5.63 -15.71
C THR A 361 32.48 -5.43 -14.61
N LYS A 362 33.70 -5.98 -14.75
CA LYS A 362 34.83 -5.67 -13.86
C LYS A 362 35.16 -4.19 -13.85
N ALA A 363 35.31 -3.56 -15.01
CA ALA A 363 35.56 -2.12 -15.12
C ALA A 363 34.40 -1.27 -14.54
N LYS A 364 33.14 -1.70 -14.72
CA LYS A 364 31.99 -1.06 -14.06
C LYS A 364 32.00 -1.24 -12.55
N HIS A 365 32.40 -2.41 -12.06
CA HIS A 365 32.50 -2.69 -10.63
C HIS A 365 33.64 -1.89 -10.00
N GLU A 366 34.79 -1.80 -10.66
CA GLU A 366 35.92 -0.95 -10.28
C GLU A 366 35.54 0.53 -10.31
N SER A 367 34.85 0.99 -11.37
CA SER A 367 34.33 2.35 -11.46
C SER A 367 33.32 2.65 -10.36
N ALA A 368 32.38 1.74 -10.07
CA ALA A 368 31.44 1.88 -8.97
C ALA A 368 32.11 1.83 -7.59
N ALA A 369 33.16 1.01 -7.42
CA ALA A 369 33.94 0.95 -6.20
C ALA A 369 34.76 2.24 -6.00
N LEU A 370 35.38 2.75 -7.07
CA LEU A 370 36.08 4.03 -7.08
C LEU A 370 35.10 5.18 -6.85
N GLN A 371 33.92 5.18 -7.47
CA GLN A 371 32.85 6.15 -7.27
C GLN A 371 32.35 6.11 -5.83
N LYS A 372 32.15 4.92 -5.25
CA LYS A 372 31.77 4.75 -3.84
C LYS A 372 32.88 5.21 -2.92
N GLN A 373 34.16 4.95 -3.23
CA GLN A 373 35.29 5.51 -2.49
C GLN A 373 35.36 7.04 -2.65
N LEU A 374 35.01 7.58 -3.82
CA LEU A 374 34.96 9.02 -4.09
C LEU A 374 33.77 9.66 -3.39
N GLU A 375 32.63 8.99 -3.26
CA GLU A 375 31.46 9.39 -2.49
C GLU A 375 31.65 9.18 -0.99
N GLU A 376 32.44 8.21 -0.57
CA GLU A 376 32.89 8.07 0.81
C GLU A 376 33.90 9.17 1.13
N GLN A 377 34.83 9.49 0.24
CA GLN A 377 35.78 10.60 0.39
C GLN A 377 35.11 11.98 0.23
N ALA A 378 34.16 12.13 -0.69
CA ALA A 378 33.41 13.36 -0.97
C ALA A 378 32.25 13.52 0.00
N GLY A 379 31.62 12.44 0.43
CA GLY A 379 30.69 12.38 1.57
C GLY A 379 31.43 12.65 2.88
N CYS A 380 32.68 12.24 3.03
CA CYS A 380 33.58 12.72 4.09
C CYS A 380 33.96 14.20 3.94
N ARG A 381 33.84 14.80 2.74
CA ARG A 381 34.04 16.25 2.50
C ARG A 381 32.76 17.09 2.60
N LEU A 382 31.59 16.52 2.31
CA LEU A 382 30.32 17.24 2.15
C LEU A 382 29.31 16.91 3.26
N ARG A 383 29.47 15.79 3.97
CA ARG A 383 28.62 15.40 5.11
C ARG A 383 29.41 15.48 6.42
N HIS A 384 29.29 16.64 7.05
CA HIS A 384 29.47 16.93 8.48
C HIS A 384 30.89 17.10 9.08
N PRO A 385 31.03 18.02 10.06
CA PRO A 385 32.25 18.41 10.80
C PRO A 385 32.88 17.32 11.70
N ALA A 386 32.45 16.06 11.55
CA ALA A 386 32.97 14.94 12.32
C ALA A 386 34.32 14.40 11.78
N THR A 387 34.65 14.68 10.51
CA THR A 387 35.93 14.28 9.91
C THR A 387 37.06 15.26 10.17
N GLU A 388 36.79 16.55 10.44
CA GLU A 388 37.80 17.46 11.01
C GLU A 388 38.24 16.99 12.39
N ALA A 389 37.33 16.46 13.21
CA ALA A 389 37.65 15.90 14.52
C ALA A 389 38.50 14.62 14.42
N LYS A 390 38.15 13.69 13.50
CA LYS A 390 38.89 12.43 13.32
C LYS A 390 40.23 12.59 12.59
N PHE A 391 40.35 13.53 11.65
CA PHE A 391 41.65 13.86 11.03
C PHE A 391 42.54 14.70 11.97
N ALA A 392 41.97 15.53 12.85
CA ALA A 392 42.71 16.23 13.90
C ALA A 392 43.24 15.26 14.97
N GLU A 393 42.55 14.15 15.25
CA GLU A 393 43.03 13.10 16.15
C GLU A 393 44.23 12.32 15.60
N VAL A 394 44.28 12.04 14.28
CA VAL A 394 45.35 11.19 13.69
C VAL A 394 46.60 11.98 13.29
N MET A 395 46.50 13.28 12.96
CA MET A 395 47.65 14.08 12.47
C MET A 395 47.81 15.49 13.09
N GLY A 396 46.99 15.87 14.07
CA GLY A 396 47.12 17.15 14.78
C GLY A 396 46.65 18.39 14.00
N PRO A 397 46.50 19.55 14.67
CA PRO A 397 45.51 20.58 14.30
C PRO A 397 45.88 21.53 13.15
N LYS A 398 46.93 21.28 12.36
CA LYS A 398 47.45 22.28 11.40
C LYS A 398 47.83 21.70 10.06
N PHE A 399 46.84 21.49 9.21
CA PHE A 399 47.05 21.32 7.77
C PHE A 399 47.25 22.70 7.12
N MET A 400 48.49 23.08 6.82
CA MET A 400 48.78 24.27 5.99
C MET A 400 48.72 23.88 4.52
N LYS A 401 47.99 24.65 3.69
CA LYS A 401 48.01 24.45 2.23
C LYS A 401 49.44 24.65 1.69
N PRO A 402 49.84 24.05 0.56
CA PRO A 402 51.21 24.17 0.03
C PRO A 402 51.70 25.62 -0.12
N ASN A 403 50.80 26.55 -0.45
CA ASN A 403 51.11 27.98 -0.51
C ASN A 403 51.30 28.62 0.88
N GLU A 404 50.52 28.22 1.88
CA GLU A 404 50.65 28.69 3.26
C GLU A 404 51.93 28.15 3.91
N PHE A 405 52.31 26.90 3.60
CA PHE A 405 53.57 26.32 4.05
C PHE A 405 54.79 27.02 3.44
N LYS A 406 54.74 27.37 2.14
CA LYS A 406 55.78 28.19 1.50
C LYS A 406 55.90 29.57 2.15
N GLN A 407 54.79 30.24 2.44
CA GLN A 407 54.79 31.52 3.14
C GLN A 407 55.33 31.39 4.57
N PHE A 408 55.01 30.30 5.27
CA PHE A 408 55.54 30.02 6.60
C PHE A 408 57.06 29.77 6.57
N ASN A 409 57.55 28.98 5.63
CA ASN A 409 58.99 28.76 5.45
C ASN A 409 59.73 30.05 5.12
N ASN A 410 59.16 30.92 4.27
CA ASN A 410 59.74 32.24 4.01
C ASN A 410 59.78 33.12 5.26
N LYS A 411 58.71 33.11 6.08
CA LYS A 411 58.69 33.83 7.37
C LYS A 411 59.74 33.28 8.34
N MET A 412 59.93 31.96 8.39
CA MET A 412 60.97 31.32 9.22
C MET A 412 62.38 31.69 8.73
N ARG A 413 62.62 31.67 7.42
CA ARG A 413 63.90 32.08 6.83
C ARG A 413 64.22 33.55 7.12
N ASN A 414 63.23 34.43 7.01
CA ASN A 414 63.37 35.84 7.34
C ASN A 414 63.69 36.05 8.83
N LYS A 415 63.00 35.34 9.73
CA LYS A 415 63.30 35.39 11.17
C LYS A 415 64.70 34.85 11.51
N ALA A 416 65.13 33.76 10.86
CA ALA A 416 66.48 33.22 11.05
C ALA A 416 67.57 34.20 10.57
N ASN A 417 67.34 34.88 9.44
CA ASN A 417 68.24 35.92 8.94
C ASN A 417 68.28 37.14 9.87
N GLN A 418 67.13 37.54 10.41
CA GLN A 418 67.06 38.63 11.39
C GLN A 418 67.82 38.28 12.68
N HIS A 419 67.69 37.05 13.18
CA HIS A 419 68.45 36.58 14.34
C HIS A 419 69.97 36.60 14.07
N LYS A 420 70.41 36.17 12.89
CA LYS A 420 71.84 36.24 12.51
C LYS A 420 72.36 37.68 12.48
N ARG A 421 71.58 38.63 11.96
CA ARG A 421 71.95 40.07 11.96
C ARG A 421 72.06 40.64 13.37
N LEU A 422 71.06 40.41 14.21
CA LEU A 422 71.08 40.89 15.59
C LEU A 422 72.25 40.30 16.40
N ARG A 423 72.59 39.04 16.14
CA ARG A 423 73.75 38.38 16.75
C ARG A 423 75.08 39.01 16.31
N ALA A 424 75.19 39.45 15.05
CA ALA A 424 76.39 40.15 14.57
C ALA A 424 76.56 41.53 15.24
N VAL A 425 75.47 42.30 15.35
CA VAL A 425 75.47 43.61 16.05
C VAL A 425 75.85 43.45 17.52
N LEU A 426 75.34 42.42 18.20
CA LEU A 426 75.75 42.12 19.57
C LEU A 426 77.25 41.78 19.68
N GLY A 427 77.82 41.12 18.66
CA GLY A 427 79.25 40.86 18.59
C GLY A 427 80.09 42.13 18.43
N GLU A 428 79.62 43.08 17.62
CA GLU A 428 80.28 44.40 17.44
C GLU A 428 80.28 45.21 18.73
N ILE A 429 79.14 45.29 19.43
CA ILE A 429 79.02 45.99 20.72
C ILE A 429 79.94 45.35 21.77
N ALA A 430 80.03 44.02 21.80
CA ALA A 430 80.94 43.33 22.71
C ALA A 430 82.42 43.66 22.40
N ALA A 431 82.79 43.75 21.12
CA ALA A 431 84.14 44.15 20.72
C ALA A 431 84.46 45.60 21.12
N GLU A 432 83.52 46.53 20.94
CA GLU A 432 83.67 47.93 21.38
C GLU A 432 83.85 48.04 22.90
N SER A 433 83.11 47.23 23.68
CA SER A 433 83.27 47.18 25.14
C SER A 433 84.68 46.75 25.56
N VAL A 434 85.29 45.79 24.85
CA VAL A 434 86.68 45.36 25.11
C VAL A 434 87.68 46.47 24.79
N VAL A 435 87.47 47.22 23.71
CA VAL A 435 88.31 48.38 23.36
C VAL A 435 88.20 49.46 24.44
N LEU A 436 86.98 49.76 24.90
CA LEU A 436 86.73 50.72 25.97
C LEU A 436 87.42 50.31 27.28
N HIS A 437 87.32 49.04 27.67
CA HIS A 437 87.99 48.53 28.86
C HIS A 437 89.52 48.62 28.75
N ARG A 438 90.07 48.36 27.56
CA ARG A 438 91.51 48.57 27.31
C ARG A 438 91.90 50.05 27.41
N THR A 439 91.08 50.97 26.92
CA THR A 439 91.34 52.42 27.07
C THR A 439 91.27 52.87 28.53
N GLU A 440 90.35 52.33 29.32
CA GLU A 440 90.24 52.56 30.76
C GLU A 440 91.51 52.09 31.50
N GLN A 441 92.01 50.90 31.18
CA GLN A 441 93.21 50.35 31.79
C GLN A 441 94.46 51.15 31.45
N VAL A 442 94.56 51.68 30.22
CA VAL A 442 95.66 52.58 29.83
C VAL A 442 95.62 53.90 30.61
N LEU A 443 94.43 54.47 30.85
CA LEU A 443 94.27 55.67 31.67
C LEU A 443 94.69 55.43 33.12
N LYS A 444 94.24 54.31 33.72
CA LYS A 444 94.65 53.91 35.08
C LYS A 444 96.16 53.65 35.20
N SER A 445 96.81 53.17 34.13
CA SER A 445 98.27 52.97 34.14
C SER A 445 99.09 54.26 34.05
N ARG A 446 98.48 55.39 33.66
CA ARG A 446 99.18 56.68 33.52
C ARG A 446 99.14 57.56 34.77
N ASP A 447 98.22 57.31 35.71
CA ASP A 447 98.11 58.05 36.97
C ASP A 447 98.18 57.08 38.17
N SER A 448 99.38 56.88 38.70
CA SER A 448 99.65 55.93 39.79
C SER A 448 99.72 56.55 41.19
N ASP A 449 99.47 57.85 41.35
CA ASP A 449 99.66 58.55 42.63
C ASP A 449 98.46 59.45 43.03
N LEU A 450 97.25 58.93 42.84
CA LEU A 450 95.99 59.56 43.27
C LEU A 450 95.89 59.69 44.80
N ASP A 451 96.43 58.73 45.55
CA ASP A 451 96.38 58.71 47.02
C ASP A 451 97.31 59.75 47.68
N GLY A 452 98.39 60.16 47.00
CA GLY A 452 99.28 61.22 47.46
C GLY A 452 98.65 62.60 47.32
N LEU A 453 98.03 62.87 46.16
CA LEU A 453 97.37 64.14 45.87
C LEU A 453 96.18 64.40 46.80
N LEU A 454 95.44 63.36 47.17
CA LEU A 454 94.29 63.46 48.07
C LEU A 454 94.70 63.82 49.50
N LYS A 455 95.80 63.27 50.01
CA LYS A 455 96.36 63.64 51.33
C LYS A 455 96.85 65.08 51.39
N ASP A 456 97.44 65.57 50.30
CA ASP A 456 97.88 66.97 50.20
C ASP A 456 96.69 67.95 50.13
N ILE A 457 95.59 67.56 49.48
CA ILE A 457 94.35 68.36 49.44
C ILE A 457 93.67 68.39 50.82
N GLU A 458 93.66 67.29 51.56
CA GLU A 458 93.13 67.22 52.93
C GLU A 458 93.90 68.12 53.90
N ALA A 459 95.23 68.15 53.79
CA ALA A 459 96.08 69.06 54.55
C ALA A 459 95.80 70.53 54.19
N SER A 460 95.54 70.83 52.90
CA SER A 460 95.24 72.19 52.42
C SER A 460 93.88 72.73 52.90
N LYS A 461 92.93 71.86 53.22
CA LYS A 461 91.56 72.22 53.62
C LYS A 461 91.31 72.20 55.13
N GLY A 462 92.36 71.99 55.93
CA GLY A 462 92.34 72.25 57.38
C GLY A 462 91.55 71.24 58.22
N VAL A 463 91.35 70.02 57.73
CA VAL A 463 90.67 68.95 58.47
C VAL A 463 91.64 67.77 58.60
N VAL A 464 92.33 67.69 59.74
CA VAL A 464 93.19 66.55 60.08
C VAL A 464 92.35 65.51 60.82
N GLY A 465 92.32 64.28 60.31
CA GLY A 465 91.56 63.16 60.89
C GLY A 465 90.27 62.78 60.16
N TYR A 466 89.96 63.41 59.00
CA TYR A 466 88.81 62.99 58.18
C TYR A 466 88.98 61.55 57.69
N MET A 467 90.18 61.14 57.26
CA MET A 467 90.51 59.76 56.84
C MET A 467 90.39 58.71 57.95
N ASP A 468 90.60 59.05 59.23
CA ASP A 468 90.43 58.09 60.33
C ASP A 468 88.95 57.94 60.72
N THR A 469 88.18 59.04 60.63
CA THR A 469 86.72 58.96 60.68
C THR A 469 86.14 58.32 59.44
N GLU A 470 86.73 58.49 58.25
CA GLU A 470 86.39 57.81 57.01
C GLU A 470 86.83 56.36 57.04
N GLY A 471 87.88 55.99 57.77
CA GLY A 471 88.29 54.60 57.99
C GLY A 471 87.29 53.85 58.86
N LYS A 472 86.78 54.48 59.92
CA LYS A 472 85.66 53.93 60.73
C LYS A 472 84.34 54.00 59.99
N LEU A 473 84.12 55.04 59.18
CA LEU A 473 83.00 55.11 58.26
C LEU A 473 83.14 54.07 57.15
N ASN A 474 84.35 53.69 56.73
CA ASN A 474 84.66 52.69 55.72
C ASN A 474 84.57 51.29 56.30
N GLU A 475 84.82 51.05 57.59
CA GLU A 475 84.46 49.77 58.22
C GLU A 475 82.95 49.64 58.43
N ILE A 476 82.28 50.74 58.83
CA ILE A 476 80.82 50.77 58.93
C ILE A 476 80.19 50.73 57.54
N SER A 477 80.82 51.32 56.53
CA SER A 477 80.42 51.35 55.12
C SER A 477 80.86 50.08 54.41
N GLU A 478 81.88 49.34 54.84
CA GLU A 478 82.21 48.00 54.36
C GLU A 478 81.22 47.01 54.95
N ARG A 479 80.87 47.12 56.24
CA ARG A 479 79.78 46.32 56.80
C ARG A 479 78.43 46.72 56.21
N ASN A 480 78.15 48.01 55.99
CA ASN A 480 76.94 48.45 55.28
C ASN A 480 77.00 48.11 53.80
N ALA A 481 78.16 48.06 53.15
CA ALA A 481 78.32 47.67 51.75
C ALA A 481 78.23 46.17 51.60
N GLN A 482 78.68 45.37 52.58
CA GLN A 482 78.44 43.94 52.63
C GLN A 482 76.98 43.64 52.92
N VAL A 483 76.34 44.36 53.86
CA VAL A 483 74.89 44.23 54.12
C VAL A 483 74.06 44.80 52.96
N ASN A 484 74.50 45.85 52.28
CA ASN A 484 73.85 46.39 51.07
C ASN A 484 74.18 45.58 49.82
N ALA A 485 75.31 44.90 49.75
CA ALA A 485 75.62 43.93 48.71
C ALA A 485 74.76 42.69 48.93
N PHE A 486 74.63 42.19 50.16
CA PHE A 486 73.74 41.06 50.44
C PHE A 486 72.26 41.43 50.29
N LYS A 487 71.85 42.64 50.71
CA LYS A 487 70.51 43.19 50.42
C LYS A 487 70.33 43.51 48.94
N GLY A 488 71.38 43.88 48.23
CA GLY A 488 71.38 44.17 46.78
C GLY A 488 71.32 42.90 45.96
N GLU A 489 72.04 41.85 46.34
CA GLU A 489 71.97 40.50 45.78
C GLU A 489 70.61 39.88 46.08
N THR A 490 70.09 40.00 47.30
CA THR A 490 68.73 39.54 47.60
C THR A 490 67.65 40.41 46.95
N LEU A 491 67.84 41.73 46.79
CA LEU A 491 66.92 42.58 46.02
C LEU A 491 67.04 42.35 44.52
N GLU A 492 68.20 42.01 43.99
CA GLU A 492 68.39 41.61 42.60
C GLU A 492 67.83 40.22 42.36
N GLU A 493 67.99 39.27 43.28
CA GLU A 493 67.35 37.95 43.21
C GLU A 493 65.85 38.08 43.35
N ILE A 494 65.34 38.88 44.29
CA ILE A 494 63.90 39.18 44.40
C ILE A 494 63.42 39.93 43.17
N SER A 495 64.19 40.88 42.64
CA SER A 495 63.83 41.60 41.41
C SER A 495 63.85 40.68 40.21
N ARG A 496 64.82 39.75 40.11
CA ARG A 496 64.88 38.69 39.08
C ARG A 496 63.71 37.76 39.20
N ILE A 497 63.41 37.27 40.40
CA ILE A 497 62.23 36.44 40.68
C ILE A 497 60.95 37.20 40.35
N VAL A 498 60.85 38.50 40.66
CA VAL A 498 59.68 39.31 40.33
C VAL A 498 59.61 39.57 38.83
N THR A 499 60.72 39.81 38.13
CA THR A 499 60.74 39.90 36.66
C THR A 499 60.42 38.57 36.00
N ASP A 500 60.90 37.45 36.54
CA ASP A 500 60.63 36.09 36.05
C ASP A 500 59.17 35.72 36.31
N ILE A 501 58.61 36.07 37.48
CA ILE A 501 57.20 35.92 37.78
C ILE A 501 56.37 36.81 36.85
N ASN A 502 56.72 38.08 36.66
CA ASN A 502 56.01 38.95 35.73
C ASN A 502 56.12 38.48 34.28
N GLN A 503 57.27 37.94 33.88
CA GLN A 503 57.49 37.40 32.54
C GLN A 503 56.69 36.11 32.35
N THR A 504 56.77 35.16 33.27
CA THR A 504 55.96 33.93 33.23
C THR A 504 54.46 34.21 33.30
N LEU A 505 54.04 35.23 34.06
CA LEU A 505 52.64 35.66 34.13
C LEU A 505 52.21 36.34 32.82
N LYS A 506 53.08 37.11 32.18
CA LYS A 506 52.85 37.70 30.84
C LYS A 506 52.82 36.63 29.76
N GLU A 507 53.69 35.63 29.82
CA GLU A 507 53.70 34.47 28.92
C GLU A 507 52.45 33.62 29.09
N ARG A 508 52.06 33.28 30.34
CA ARG A 508 50.80 32.59 30.66
C ARG A 508 49.59 33.38 30.18
N LYS A 509 49.57 34.70 30.39
CA LYS A 509 48.49 35.59 29.90
C LYS A 509 48.43 35.61 28.37
N ASN A 510 49.58 35.65 27.69
CA ASN A 510 49.66 35.60 26.22
C ASN A 510 49.26 34.22 25.66
N GLN A 511 49.49 33.13 26.40
CA GLN A 511 49.04 31.78 26.04
C GLN A 511 47.54 31.58 26.30
N LEU A 512 47.01 32.13 27.40
CA LEU A 512 45.59 32.05 27.78
C LEU A 512 44.70 32.96 26.94
N ALA A 513 45.18 34.13 26.51
CA ALA A 513 44.41 35.07 25.69
C ALA A 513 43.78 34.46 24.41
N PRO A 514 44.52 33.71 23.57
CA PRO A 514 43.94 33.03 22.41
C PRO A 514 42.97 31.92 22.84
N GLN A 515 43.27 31.13 23.88
CA GLN A 515 42.36 30.09 24.38
C GLN A 515 41.04 30.68 24.89
N ILE A 516 41.08 31.82 25.59
CA ILE A 516 39.89 32.55 26.04
C ILE A 516 39.10 33.10 24.85
N LYS A 517 39.79 33.56 23.79
CA LYS A 517 39.15 34.02 22.56
C LYS A 517 38.45 32.87 21.83
N ASP A 518 39.11 31.72 21.72
CA ASP A 518 38.55 30.52 21.10
C ASP A 518 37.37 29.98 21.93
N LEU A 519 37.49 29.98 23.27
CA LEU A 519 36.39 29.61 24.16
C LEU A 519 35.18 30.54 24.00
N ARG A 520 35.39 31.85 23.86
CA ARG A 520 34.32 32.81 23.57
C ARG A 520 33.66 32.53 22.21
N ALA A 521 34.46 32.25 21.18
CA ALA A 521 33.93 31.92 19.85
C ALA A 521 33.12 30.61 19.87
N VAL A 522 33.59 29.59 20.59
CA VAL A 522 32.86 28.32 20.76
C VAL A 522 31.57 28.52 21.55
N ARG A 523 31.59 29.30 22.63
CA ARG A 523 30.38 29.65 23.39
C ARG A 523 29.34 30.38 22.54
N GLN A 524 29.80 31.32 21.69
CA GLN A 524 28.92 32.03 20.79
C GLN A 524 28.30 31.09 19.74
N LYS A 525 29.11 30.23 19.11
CA LYS A 525 28.60 29.19 18.20
C LYS A 525 27.63 28.23 18.88
N TYR A 526 27.90 27.86 20.13
CA TYR A 526 27.00 27.01 20.91
C TYR A 526 25.66 27.71 21.17
N GLN A 527 25.67 28.99 21.56
CA GLN A 527 24.44 29.78 21.74
C GLN A 527 23.64 29.91 20.44
N GLU A 528 24.30 30.19 19.31
CA GLU A 528 23.64 30.25 18.00
C GLU A 528 23.05 28.88 17.59
N MET A 529 23.77 27.79 17.85
CA MET A 529 23.29 26.43 17.58
C MET A 529 22.14 26.03 18.52
N GLU A 530 22.21 26.41 19.79
CA GLU A 530 21.16 26.15 20.78
C GLU A 530 19.89 26.93 20.43
N GLN A 531 20.02 28.20 20.01
CA GLN A 531 18.90 29.00 19.55
C GLN A 531 18.24 28.38 18.32
N THR A 532 19.02 28.03 17.29
CA THR A 532 18.47 27.37 16.09
C THR A 532 17.86 26.01 16.39
N TYR A 533 18.43 25.24 17.31
CA TYR A 533 17.85 23.99 17.79
C TYR A 533 16.51 24.22 18.48
N LEU A 534 16.42 25.19 19.40
CA LEU A 534 15.18 25.51 20.11
C LEU A 534 14.09 26.01 19.16
N GLU A 535 14.44 26.85 18.18
CA GLU A 535 13.51 27.30 17.13
C GLU A 535 13.01 26.13 16.27
N LYS A 536 13.90 25.22 15.85
CA LYS A 536 13.53 24.04 15.06
C LYS A 536 12.72 23.03 15.88
N LYS A 537 13.06 22.86 17.15
CA LYS A 537 12.30 22.02 18.08
C LYS A 537 10.89 22.58 18.29
N ALA A 538 10.75 23.89 18.51
CA ALA A 538 9.44 24.52 18.62
C ALA A 538 8.60 24.39 17.32
N GLN A 539 9.22 24.54 16.15
CA GLN A 539 8.56 24.30 14.86
C GLN A 539 8.07 22.85 14.72
N TYR A 540 8.92 21.89 15.11
CA TYR A 540 8.58 20.48 15.10
C TYR A 540 7.45 20.17 16.08
N ASP A 541 7.56 20.60 17.33
CA ASP A 541 6.56 20.36 18.38
C ASP A 541 5.20 20.96 17.98
N ASN A 542 5.17 22.17 17.44
CA ASN A 542 3.93 22.79 16.94
C ASN A 542 3.32 22.02 15.77
N THR A 543 4.15 21.56 14.82
CA THR A 543 3.66 20.79 13.66
C THR A 543 3.17 19.40 14.09
N ALA A 544 3.88 18.76 15.02
CA ALA A 544 3.52 17.46 15.57
C ALA A 544 2.19 17.54 16.32
N VAL A 545 1.99 18.56 17.17
CA VAL A 545 0.70 18.79 17.85
C VAL A 545 -0.41 19.07 16.84
N GLY A 546 -0.15 19.88 15.80
CA GLY A 546 -1.14 20.14 14.74
C GLY A 546 -1.59 18.85 14.03
N LEU A 547 -0.63 18.04 13.60
CA LEU A 547 -0.91 16.75 12.94
C LEU A 547 -1.62 15.76 13.89
N GLU A 548 -1.25 15.73 15.16
CA GLU A 548 -1.91 14.90 16.17
C GLU A 548 -3.37 15.31 16.38
N THR A 549 -3.65 16.62 16.42
CA THR A 549 -5.04 17.11 16.52
C THR A 549 -5.86 16.82 15.27
N GLU A 550 -5.27 16.92 14.08
CA GLU A 550 -5.95 16.55 12.83
C GLU A 550 -6.20 15.05 12.77
N ARG A 551 -5.24 14.23 13.21
CA ARG A 551 -5.41 12.77 13.31
C ARG A 551 -6.59 12.43 14.22
N ILE A 552 -6.62 12.98 15.43
CA ILE A 552 -7.71 12.72 16.39
C ILE A 552 -9.05 13.17 15.81
N ARG A 553 -9.11 14.33 15.14
CA ARG A 553 -10.35 14.81 14.49
C ARG A 553 -10.81 13.85 13.38
N LEU A 554 -9.91 13.41 12.52
CA LEU A 554 -10.22 12.46 11.44
C LEU A 554 -10.63 11.09 11.99
N GLU A 555 -9.99 10.62 13.06
CA GLU A 555 -10.39 9.38 13.74
C GLU A 555 -11.82 9.50 14.29
N GLN A 556 -12.16 10.63 14.93
CA GLN A 556 -13.52 10.89 15.40
C GLN A 556 -14.54 10.96 14.27
N GLU A 557 -14.23 11.65 13.17
CA GLU A 557 -15.09 11.71 11.98
C GLU A 557 -15.29 10.31 11.36
N CYS A 558 -14.23 9.51 11.24
CA CYS A 558 -14.32 8.13 10.76
C CYS A 558 -15.20 7.27 11.67
N THR A 559 -15.05 7.37 13.00
CA THR A 559 -15.93 6.63 13.93
C THR A 559 -17.38 7.07 13.82
N ALA A 560 -17.65 8.37 13.69
CA ALA A 560 -19.01 8.88 13.52
C ALA A 560 -19.64 8.39 12.21
N PHE A 561 -18.90 8.40 11.10
CA PHE A 561 -19.38 7.84 9.84
C PHE A 561 -19.61 6.34 9.91
N GLN A 562 -18.76 5.60 10.63
CA GLN A 562 -18.95 4.17 10.81
C GLN A 562 -20.20 3.86 11.63
N ASP A 563 -20.45 4.60 12.71
CA ASP A 563 -21.66 4.47 13.51
C ASP A 563 -22.92 4.85 12.71
N ASP A 564 -22.84 5.89 11.87
CA ASP A 564 -23.92 6.27 10.96
C ASP A 564 -24.19 5.16 9.94
N CYS A 565 -23.16 4.58 9.31
CA CYS A 565 -23.31 3.45 8.39
C CYS A 565 -23.97 2.26 9.07
N LEU A 566 -23.51 1.86 10.26
CA LEU A 566 -24.10 0.75 11.01
C LEU A 566 -25.56 1.00 11.37
N ARG A 567 -25.90 2.25 11.75
CA ARG A 567 -27.29 2.64 12.03
C ARG A 567 -28.16 2.54 10.78
N GLU A 568 -27.72 3.07 9.66
CA GLU A 568 -28.46 3.01 8.40
C GLU A 568 -28.60 1.57 7.87
N GLU A 569 -27.57 0.74 8.00
CA GLU A 569 -27.64 -0.70 7.68
C GLU A 569 -28.67 -1.42 8.55
N SER A 570 -28.66 -1.17 9.86
CA SER A 570 -29.67 -1.74 10.77
C SER A 570 -31.09 -1.30 10.41
N GLN A 571 -31.29 -0.02 10.08
CA GLN A 571 -32.60 0.49 9.64
C GLN A 571 -33.02 -0.13 8.31
N TYR A 572 -32.09 -0.26 7.37
CA TYR A 572 -32.33 -0.91 6.08
C TYR A 572 -32.78 -2.36 6.28
N HIS A 573 -32.07 -3.15 7.09
CA HIS A 573 -32.45 -4.55 7.34
C HIS A 573 -33.79 -4.68 8.06
N GLN A 574 -34.10 -3.79 9.01
CA GLN A 574 -35.39 -3.74 9.66
C GLN A 574 -36.52 -3.44 8.66
N LEU A 575 -36.35 -2.38 7.85
CA LEU A 575 -37.33 -1.99 6.82
C LEU A 575 -37.48 -3.07 5.74
N HIS A 576 -36.37 -3.71 5.34
CA HIS A 576 -36.38 -4.78 4.36
C HIS A 576 -37.16 -5.99 4.89
N THR A 577 -36.96 -6.37 6.15
CA THR A 577 -37.71 -7.46 6.79
C THR A 577 -39.20 -7.13 6.88
N LEU A 578 -39.55 -5.90 7.28
CA LEU A 578 -40.94 -5.44 7.28
C LEU A 578 -41.55 -5.49 5.88
N LEU A 579 -40.82 -5.06 4.86
CA LEU A 579 -41.27 -5.08 3.47
C LEU A 579 -41.47 -6.50 2.94
N GLN A 580 -40.59 -7.44 3.29
CA GLN A 580 -40.78 -8.87 2.98
C GLN A 580 -42.04 -9.44 3.64
N ILE A 581 -42.30 -9.09 4.91
CA ILE A 581 -43.52 -9.50 5.61
C ILE A 581 -44.76 -8.94 4.91
N GLU A 582 -44.76 -7.65 4.54
CA GLU A 582 -45.88 -7.05 3.82
C GLU A 582 -46.05 -7.61 2.41
N THR A 583 -44.96 -7.94 1.71
CA THR A 583 -45.03 -8.57 0.39
C THR A 583 -45.61 -9.98 0.49
N ALA A 584 -45.19 -10.79 1.46
CA ALA A 584 -45.78 -12.11 1.71
C ALA A 584 -47.26 -12.02 2.10
N ARG A 585 -47.65 -10.99 2.87
CA ARG A 585 -49.07 -10.71 3.16
C ARG A 585 -49.85 -10.34 1.90
N LEU A 586 -49.27 -9.49 1.04
CA LEU A 586 -49.89 -9.11 -0.22
C LEU A 586 -50.04 -10.32 -1.16
N GLU A 587 -49.00 -11.14 -1.31
CA GLU A 587 -49.05 -12.38 -2.09
C GLU A 587 -50.14 -13.33 -1.59
N LYS A 588 -50.28 -13.46 -0.27
CA LYS A 588 -51.34 -14.26 0.33
C LYS A 588 -52.73 -13.71 0.02
N VAL A 589 -52.91 -12.38 0.03
CA VAL A 589 -54.17 -11.73 -0.34
C VAL A 589 -54.46 -11.92 -1.83
N THR A 590 -53.48 -11.74 -2.70
CA THR A 590 -53.65 -11.95 -4.14
C THR A 590 -53.98 -13.40 -4.47
N GLN A 591 -53.33 -14.36 -3.80
CA GLN A 591 -53.65 -15.79 -3.94
C GLN A 591 -55.07 -16.09 -3.45
N GLU A 592 -55.51 -15.49 -2.33
CA GLU A 592 -56.89 -15.63 -1.85
C GLU A 592 -57.90 -15.11 -2.88
N GLU A 593 -57.65 -13.93 -3.48
CA GLU A 593 -58.50 -13.39 -4.54
C GLU A 593 -58.55 -14.30 -5.78
N GLU A 594 -57.44 -14.94 -6.14
CA GLU A 594 -57.38 -15.88 -7.27
C GLU A 594 -58.14 -17.18 -6.98
N PHE A 595 -58.00 -17.73 -5.77
CA PHE A 595 -58.72 -18.93 -5.32
C PHE A 595 -60.23 -18.69 -5.18
N ASP A 596 -60.63 -17.49 -4.74
CA ASP A 596 -62.02 -17.05 -4.70
C ASP A 596 -62.61 -16.96 -6.12
N LYS A 597 -61.85 -16.38 -7.07
CA LYS A 597 -62.23 -16.33 -8.50
C LYS A 597 -62.23 -17.71 -9.18
N GLY A 598 -61.69 -18.75 -8.54
CA GLY A 598 -61.69 -20.13 -9.01
C GLY A 598 -60.45 -20.54 -9.82
N ASN A 599 -59.45 -19.65 -9.89
CA ASN A 599 -58.18 -19.89 -10.58
C ASN A 599 -57.18 -20.60 -9.66
N GLY A 600 -57.50 -21.83 -9.25
CA GLY A 600 -56.65 -22.66 -8.39
C GLY A 600 -57.28 -23.04 -7.05
N LYS A 601 -56.53 -23.79 -6.22
CA LYS A 601 -56.91 -24.17 -4.85
C LYS A 601 -55.67 -24.15 -3.96
N LEU A 602 -55.84 -23.73 -2.70
CA LEU A 602 -54.75 -23.68 -1.72
C LEU A 602 -54.20 -25.07 -1.36
N HIS A 603 -55.08 -26.03 -1.09
CA HIS A 603 -54.72 -27.40 -0.76
C HIS A 603 -55.75 -28.38 -1.35
N ARG A 604 -55.47 -29.68 -1.30
CA ARG A 604 -56.42 -30.72 -1.74
C ARG A 604 -57.76 -30.65 -1.00
N ASP A 605 -57.71 -30.30 0.29
CA ASP A 605 -58.85 -30.37 1.21
C ASP A 605 -59.45 -28.99 1.54
N PHE A 606 -58.75 -27.89 1.21
CA PHE A 606 -59.18 -26.51 1.48
C PHE A 606 -58.99 -25.64 0.24
N ARG A 607 -60.04 -24.91 -0.16
CA ARG A 607 -59.99 -24.08 -1.36
C ARG A 607 -59.27 -22.75 -1.10
N THR A 608 -59.54 -22.13 0.04
CA THR A 608 -59.06 -20.79 0.40
C THR A 608 -58.37 -20.78 1.77
N PHE A 609 -57.54 -19.77 2.02
CA PHE A 609 -56.92 -19.54 3.32
C PHE A 609 -58.00 -19.31 4.39
N GLN A 610 -59.11 -18.64 4.06
CA GLN A 610 -60.23 -18.45 4.99
C GLN A 610 -60.84 -19.76 5.49
N GLU A 611 -61.07 -20.74 4.60
CA GLU A 611 -61.59 -22.07 4.97
C GLU A 611 -60.61 -22.82 5.88
N LEU A 612 -59.32 -22.78 5.55
CA LEU A 612 -58.27 -23.41 6.35
C LEU A 612 -58.19 -22.79 7.75
N TYR A 613 -58.22 -21.46 7.87
CA TYR A 613 -58.18 -20.81 9.17
C TYR A 613 -59.43 -21.03 9.99
N LYS A 614 -60.63 -21.04 9.38
CA LYS A 614 -61.86 -21.41 10.08
C LYS A 614 -61.79 -22.82 10.65
N ASN A 615 -61.28 -23.78 9.87
CA ASN A 615 -61.10 -25.16 10.37
C ASN A 615 -60.07 -25.22 11.50
N LYS A 616 -58.90 -24.56 11.35
CA LYS A 616 -57.90 -24.48 12.43
C LYS A 616 -58.45 -23.84 13.70
N VAL A 617 -59.26 -22.79 13.59
CA VAL A 617 -59.92 -22.16 14.75
C VAL A 617 -60.84 -23.16 15.44
N ILE A 618 -61.67 -23.88 14.69
CA ILE A 618 -62.56 -24.91 15.25
C ILE A 618 -61.76 -26.01 15.96
N GLN A 619 -60.64 -26.48 15.38
CA GLN A 619 -59.76 -27.46 15.99
C GLN A 619 -59.10 -26.95 17.29
N GLN A 620 -58.68 -25.68 17.30
CA GLN A 620 -58.10 -25.07 18.50
C GLN A 620 -59.15 -24.85 19.59
N GLU A 621 -60.38 -24.49 19.22
CA GLU A 621 -61.50 -24.37 20.15
C GLU A 621 -61.89 -25.73 20.74
N SER A 622 -61.91 -26.80 19.94
CA SER A 622 -62.17 -28.16 20.44
C SER A 622 -61.07 -28.64 21.37
N LEU A 623 -59.80 -28.43 21.00
CA LEU A 623 -58.65 -28.74 21.85
C LEU A 623 -58.68 -27.95 23.17
N THR A 624 -59.02 -26.66 23.11
CA THR A 624 -59.17 -25.83 24.32
C THR A 624 -60.27 -26.36 25.22
N LYS A 625 -61.42 -26.79 24.67
CA LYS A 625 -62.50 -27.42 25.45
C LYS A 625 -62.05 -28.74 26.08
N GLU A 626 -61.30 -29.55 25.34
CA GLU A 626 -60.77 -30.83 25.81
C GLU A 626 -59.74 -30.63 26.92
N LEU A 627 -58.78 -29.72 26.75
CA LEU A 627 -57.79 -29.37 27.77
C LEU A 627 -58.46 -28.79 29.02
N ARG A 628 -59.52 -27.98 28.88
CA ARG A 628 -60.32 -27.52 30.04
C ARG A 628 -61.03 -28.68 30.73
N LYS A 629 -61.53 -29.68 29.99
CA LYS A 629 -62.13 -30.89 30.55
C LYS A 629 -61.10 -31.72 31.30
N GLN A 630 -59.91 -31.94 30.70
CA GLN A 630 -58.78 -32.63 31.33
C GLN A 630 -58.28 -31.89 32.58
N GLN A 631 -58.20 -30.56 32.53
CA GLN A 631 -57.85 -29.74 33.68
C GLN A 631 -58.90 -29.87 34.79
N LYS A 632 -60.20 -29.91 34.44
CA LYS A 632 -61.28 -30.11 35.41
C LYS A 632 -61.23 -31.50 36.04
N THR A 633 -61.00 -32.56 35.26
CA THR A 633 -60.83 -33.92 35.78
C THR A 633 -59.58 -34.06 36.65
N LEU A 634 -58.47 -33.42 36.26
CA LEU A 634 -57.26 -33.39 37.10
C LEU A 634 -57.51 -32.63 38.40
N LYS A 635 -58.25 -31.51 38.37
CA LYS A 635 -58.61 -30.76 39.58
C LYS A 635 -59.53 -31.55 40.51
N THR A 636 -60.52 -32.28 39.99
CA THR A 636 -61.41 -33.11 40.82
C THR A 636 -60.68 -34.30 41.42
N ASN A 637 -59.78 -34.91 40.65
CA ASN A 637 -59.08 -36.13 41.05
C ASN A 637 -57.74 -35.82 41.75
N LEU A 638 -57.36 -34.55 41.90
CA LEU A 638 -56.07 -34.14 42.49
C LEU A 638 -55.92 -34.70 43.91
N GLY A 639 -57.00 -34.68 44.70
CA GLY A 639 -57.01 -35.24 46.06
C GLY A 639 -56.70 -36.75 46.04
N ASP A 640 -57.38 -37.49 45.18
CA ASP A 640 -57.19 -38.94 45.03
C ASP A 640 -55.80 -39.28 44.49
N TYR A 641 -55.29 -38.51 43.52
CA TYR A 641 -53.94 -38.67 42.99
C TYR A 641 -52.86 -38.34 44.01
N VAL A 642 -53.07 -37.35 44.88
CA VAL A 642 -52.14 -37.03 45.98
C VAL A 642 -52.15 -38.14 47.03
N ILE A 643 -53.31 -38.70 47.37
CA ILE A 643 -53.41 -39.85 48.27
C ILE A 643 -52.71 -41.06 47.64
N GLN A 644 -52.98 -41.35 46.37
CA GLN A 644 -52.36 -42.44 45.63
C GLN A 644 -50.83 -42.29 45.53
N ARG A 645 -50.34 -41.09 45.25
CA ARG A 645 -48.91 -40.78 45.26
C ARG A 645 -48.31 -40.99 46.66
N ASN A 646 -48.97 -40.53 47.71
CA ASN A 646 -48.51 -40.76 49.09
C ASN A 646 -48.47 -42.25 49.44
N MET A 647 -49.46 -43.04 48.99
CA MET A 647 -49.44 -44.50 49.17
C MET A 647 -48.27 -45.14 48.41
N PHE A 648 -47.99 -44.71 47.17
CA PHE A 648 -46.83 -45.19 46.42
C PHE A 648 -45.49 -44.77 47.03
N ASP A 649 -45.39 -43.54 47.55
CA ASP A 649 -44.19 -43.07 48.27
C ASP A 649 -44.00 -43.84 49.59
N GLN A 650 -45.09 -44.17 50.30
CA GLN A 650 -45.04 -45.03 51.49
C GLN A 650 -44.64 -46.46 51.12
N LEU A 651 -45.19 -47.02 50.04
CA LEU A 651 -44.81 -48.34 49.54
C LEU A 651 -43.34 -48.36 49.12
N LEU A 652 -42.85 -47.32 48.44
CA LEU A 652 -41.46 -47.18 48.06
C LEU A 652 -40.55 -47.14 49.29
N LYS A 653 -40.91 -46.35 50.32
CA LYS A 653 -40.18 -46.32 51.59
C LYS A 653 -40.16 -47.69 52.27
N LEU A 654 -41.30 -48.39 52.26
CA LEU A 654 -41.41 -49.72 52.86
C LEU A 654 -40.57 -50.75 52.10
N LEU A 655 -40.58 -50.70 50.76
CA LEU A 655 -39.72 -51.52 49.90
C LEU A 655 -38.23 -51.18 50.10
N GLN A 656 -37.87 -49.91 50.21
CA GLN A 656 -36.51 -49.47 50.51
C GLN A 656 -36.05 -49.94 51.89
N CYS A 657 -36.90 -49.83 52.92
CA CYS A 657 -36.62 -50.40 54.23
C CYS A 657 -36.48 -51.92 54.18
N LYS A 658 -37.33 -52.60 53.39
CA LYS A 658 -37.24 -54.05 53.22
C LYS A 658 -35.93 -54.45 52.52
N VAL A 659 -35.52 -53.71 51.48
CA VAL A 659 -34.23 -53.88 50.81
C VAL A 659 -33.08 -53.67 51.80
N GLN A 660 -33.11 -52.59 52.58
CA GLN A 660 -32.10 -52.29 53.60
C GLN A 660 -32.03 -53.33 54.72
N LEU A 661 -33.16 -53.92 55.11
CA LEU A 661 -33.21 -55.00 56.09
C LEU A 661 -32.69 -56.30 55.48
N THR A 662 -33.03 -56.63 54.23
CA THR A 662 -32.46 -57.80 53.55
C THR A 662 -30.96 -57.66 53.28
N THR A 663 -30.45 -56.46 53.02
CA THR A 663 -29.00 -56.23 52.87
C THR A 663 -28.25 -56.23 54.19
N ASN A 664 -28.90 -55.86 55.31
CA ASN A 664 -28.29 -55.96 56.64
C ASN A 664 -28.37 -57.38 57.26
N GLU A 665 -29.40 -58.17 56.95
CA GLU A 665 -29.48 -59.57 57.39
C GLU A 665 -28.66 -60.52 56.51
N GLN A 666 -28.39 -60.16 55.25
CA GLN A 666 -27.48 -60.90 54.37
C GLN A 666 -26.13 -60.18 54.28
N GLY A 667 -25.31 -60.34 55.32
CA GLY A 667 -23.88 -60.12 55.21
C GLY A 667 -23.29 -61.00 54.12
N GLY A 668 -23.01 -60.40 52.96
CA GLY A 668 -22.20 -61.01 51.90
C GLY A 668 -22.97 -61.60 50.73
N ALA A 669 -23.63 -60.77 49.91
CA ALA A 669 -23.77 -61.03 48.48
C ALA A 669 -24.02 -59.71 47.74
N LYS A 670 -23.01 -59.24 46.99
CA LYS A 670 -23.21 -58.23 45.95
C LYS A 670 -24.13 -58.84 44.90
N LEU A 671 -25.37 -58.36 44.81
CA LEU A 671 -26.17 -58.43 43.60
C LEU A 671 -26.48 -56.99 43.16
N ASP A 672 -25.77 -56.54 42.14
CA ASP A 672 -26.20 -55.40 41.33
C ASP A 672 -27.48 -55.81 40.59
N ILE A 673 -28.62 -55.46 41.17
CA ILE A 673 -29.91 -55.40 40.47
C ILE A 673 -30.41 -53.98 40.68
N PHE A 674 -30.30 -53.15 39.65
CA PHE A 674 -31.26 -52.15 39.17
C PHE A 674 -30.53 -51.08 38.33
N SER A 675 -30.35 -51.37 37.04
CA SER A 675 -30.16 -50.36 36.01
C SER A 675 -31.53 -49.74 35.71
N THR A 676 -31.93 -48.73 36.48
CA THR A 676 -33.14 -47.91 36.23
C THR A 676 -32.91 -46.81 35.18
N ALA A 677 -32.00 -47.03 34.24
CA ALA A 677 -31.75 -46.09 33.14
C ALA A 677 -32.33 -46.56 31.79
N ALA A 678 -32.84 -47.80 31.70
CA ALA A 678 -33.21 -48.40 30.41
C ALA A 678 -34.72 -48.37 30.06
N ASP A 679 -35.62 -48.07 31.00
CA ASP A 679 -37.07 -48.28 30.80
C ASP A 679 -37.95 -47.01 30.75
N ILE A 680 -37.36 -45.81 30.58
CA ILE A 680 -38.13 -44.56 30.39
C ILE A 680 -38.14 -44.09 28.91
N ALA A 681 -37.52 -44.86 28.01
CA ALA A 681 -37.43 -44.51 26.58
C ALA A 681 -38.59 -45.04 25.72
N GLN A 682 -39.59 -45.72 26.30
CA GLN A 682 -40.76 -46.24 25.59
C GLN A 682 -42.07 -45.74 26.21
N PHE A 683 -42.26 -44.43 26.22
CA PHE A 683 -43.60 -43.84 26.19
C PHE A 683 -43.63 -42.76 25.12
N ASP A 684 -44.15 -43.16 23.96
CA ASP A 684 -44.50 -42.27 22.86
C ASP A 684 -45.72 -41.42 23.28
N VAL A 685 -45.44 -40.19 23.73
CA VAL A 685 -46.46 -39.16 23.92
C VAL A 685 -46.05 -37.94 23.13
N GLY A 686 -46.88 -37.66 22.13
CA GLY A 686 -46.85 -36.57 21.15
C GLY A 686 -46.09 -35.29 21.50
N GLY A 687 -45.33 -34.86 20.48
CA GLY A 687 -44.63 -33.59 20.33
C GLY A 687 -45.04 -32.43 21.23
N ALA A 688 -44.12 -32.09 22.13
CA ALA A 688 -43.94 -30.74 22.63
C ALA A 688 -42.43 -30.47 22.69
N ASN A 689 -41.93 -29.58 21.82
CA ASN A 689 -40.57 -29.07 21.86
C ASN A 689 -40.32 -28.40 23.22
N VAL A 690 -39.61 -29.07 24.11
CA VAL A 690 -39.05 -28.45 25.31
C VAL A 690 -37.75 -27.77 24.89
N MET A 691 -37.76 -26.44 24.83
CA MET A 691 -36.53 -25.65 24.78
C MET A 691 -35.75 -25.89 26.07
N THR A 692 -34.57 -26.48 25.97
CA THR A 692 -33.55 -26.42 27.01
C THR A 692 -32.80 -25.09 26.85
N ILE A 693 -32.92 -24.23 27.87
CA ILE A 693 -32.05 -23.07 28.05
C ILE A 693 -30.82 -23.59 28.78
N ASP A 694 -29.68 -23.59 28.10
CA ASP A 694 -28.39 -23.91 28.72
C ASP A 694 -27.98 -22.77 29.67
N ALA A 695 -27.56 -23.15 30.88
CA ALA A 695 -26.96 -22.28 31.89
C ALA A 695 -25.45 -22.44 31.92
#